data_AF-D5SZY7-F1
#
_entry.id   AF-D5SZY7-F1
#
_cell.length_a   1.000
_cell.length_b   1.000
_cell.length_c   1.000
_cell.angle_alpha   90.00
_cell.angle_beta   90.00
_cell.angle_gamma   90.00
#
_symmetry.space_group_name_H-M   'P 1'
#
loop_
_entity.id
_entity.type
_entity.pdbx_description
1 polymer ?
#
loop_
_entity_poly.entity_id
_entity_poly.type
_entity_poly.pdbx_seq_one_letter_code
_entity_poly.pdbx_strand_id
1 'polypeptide(L)'
;MTLVNDDNNLHDDLESSNDDVDITATEVLASGSDSNFDLLDKLEINFPGRFVRKDLTQRIKEGANVPSYVLEYLLGMYANSSDPATIEQGVENVKKTLANNYVRPDEAEKIKSKIRENGAYTVIDKLTVTLNTRLDRYEAAFSNLGITGVPVDSRYPQDYERLLGGGIWAIVRLSYYHDDMESDSTAPFNVEKLTPIQVAGLDMSEVRQGREKFTTDEWIDLLLRTIGMEPTQFEKRQKWLFISRLIPMVENNYNFVELGPRGTGKSHVYKELSPNSILVSGGQTTVANLFYNMSRHQVGLVGMWDTVAFDEVAGITFKDKDGVQIMKDYMASGSFARGKDEIQASASMVFVGNINQSVDVVMRTSHLFDPFPDVMANDSAFLDRIHNYLPGWEIPKYKPSFFTKGYGFITDYFAEVMRELRKISYGDAFEAYFKLGNQLNQRDTIAVRKTVSGMIKLIYPHGEFSKEDVEEVLRFAIEMRRRVKEQLKKIGGMEFFDVNLSYIDNETFEEKFVAVPEQGSSTLIPVGTEKPGHVYSVGYDAGNRLSLFKIETQMTAGNGKFATTGIGGHRGAKESMDTAYKYLKANAGQVSGTISLSQHDFILNATNLNNGLMTDHLSLATYLALISISLAKPTVDSLVVVGDLTIGGSVVKPENLADTLQVARDSGAKKVLLPMTSAADFGTVPSDLLGSFTIIFYNTIEEAAFKALGVE
;
A
#
# COMPACT_ATOMS: atom_id res chain seq x y z
N MET A 1 -58.24 -37.29 2.17
CA MET A 1 -59.68 -37.30 1.85
C MET A 1 -60.06 -35.86 1.60
N THR A 2 -60.68 -35.60 0.44
CA THR A 2 -61.45 -34.40 0.08
C THR A 2 -60.72 -33.07 -0.23
N LEU A 3 -60.61 -32.81 -1.54
CA LEU A 3 -60.91 -31.58 -2.31
C LEU A 3 -62.06 -30.73 -1.67
N VAL A 4 -62.33 -29.43 -1.84
CA VAL A 4 -61.91 -28.31 -2.72
C VAL A 4 -62.86 -27.10 -2.39
N ASN A 5 -62.61 -25.92 -2.99
CA ASN A 5 -63.47 -24.72 -3.16
C ASN A 5 -63.44 -23.66 -2.05
N ASP A 6 -63.46 -22.36 -2.33
CA ASP A 6 -63.30 -21.58 -3.58
C ASP A 6 -63.19 -20.08 -3.19
N ASP A 7 -62.70 -19.31 -4.16
CA ASP A 7 -63.23 -17.99 -4.57
C ASP A 7 -62.70 -16.63 -4.09
N ASN A 8 -62.34 -15.87 -5.13
CA ASN A 8 -62.64 -14.46 -5.45
C ASN A 8 -61.72 -13.37 -4.90
N ASN A 9 -61.38 -12.30 -5.64
CA ASN A 9 -61.35 -11.91 -7.06
C ASN A 9 -60.87 -10.45 -7.04
N LEU A 10 -60.11 -9.97 -8.04
CA LEU A 10 -60.15 -8.57 -8.57
C LEU A 10 -59.02 -8.34 -9.61
N HIS A 11 -59.45 -8.34 -10.89
CA HIS A 11 -58.89 -7.61 -12.04
C HIS A 11 -58.97 -6.08 -11.81
N ASP A 12 -58.29 -5.15 -12.47
CA ASP A 12 -57.37 -5.03 -13.61
C ASP A 12 -56.65 -3.67 -13.41
N ASP A 13 -55.43 -3.48 -13.93
CA ASP A 13 -55.04 -2.22 -14.61
C ASP A 13 -53.59 -2.25 -15.14
N LEU A 14 -53.47 -1.89 -16.43
CA LEU A 14 -52.37 -1.21 -17.12
C LEU A 14 -51.20 -2.02 -17.75
N GLU A 15 -51.19 -1.96 -19.09
CA GLU A 15 -50.12 -2.29 -20.04
C GLU A 15 -48.87 -1.40 -19.86
N SER A 16 -47.66 -1.95 -20.02
CA SER A 16 -46.68 -1.57 -21.08
C SER A 16 -45.23 -2.03 -20.82
N SER A 17 -44.60 -2.50 -21.91
CA SER A 17 -43.16 -2.70 -22.20
C SER A 17 -42.31 -3.67 -21.36
N ASN A 18 -42.20 -4.91 -21.82
CA ASN A 18 -41.04 -5.78 -21.61
C ASN A 18 -40.15 -5.73 -22.87
N ASP A 19 -39.05 -4.99 -22.80
CA ASP A 19 -37.89 -5.16 -23.69
C ASP A 19 -36.83 -5.99 -22.94
N ASP A 20 -36.98 -7.31 -22.97
CA ASP A 20 -35.91 -8.24 -22.63
C ASP A 20 -34.98 -8.37 -23.85
N VAL A 21 -33.87 -7.64 -23.83
CA VAL A 21 -32.75 -7.89 -24.76
C VAL A 21 -32.01 -9.12 -24.26
N ASP A 22 -32.31 -10.25 -24.87
CA ASP A 22 -31.60 -11.52 -24.72
C ASP A 22 -30.19 -11.38 -25.32
N ILE A 23 -29.23 -10.92 -24.52
CA ILE A 23 -27.81 -10.94 -24.87
C ILE A 23 -27.37 -12.40 -24.81
N THR A 24 -27.40 -13.05 -25.97
CA THR A 24 -27.01 -14.45 -26.12
C THR A 24 -25.60 -14.69 -25.54
N ALA A 25 -25.47 -15.75 -24.73
CA ALA A 25 -24.22 -16.20 -24.10
C ALA A 25 -23.05 -16.48 -25.08
N THR A 26 -23.29 -16.35 -26.39
CA THR A 26 -22.33 -16.52 -27.48
C THR A 26 -21.42 -15.29 -27.66
N GLU A 27 -21.89 -14.06 -27.39
CA GLU A 27 -21.09 -12.85 -27.59
C GLU A 27 -20.06 -12.60 -26.47
N VAL A 28 -20.33 -13.09 -25.25
CA VAL A 28 -19.38 -13.02 -24.12
C VAL A 28 -18.23 -14.04 -24.26
N LEU A 29 -18.43 -15.12 -25.04
CA LEU A 29 -17.40 -16.12 -25.30
C LEU A 29 -16.49 -15.76 -26.48
N ALA A 30 -16.95 -14.92 -27.42
CA ALA A 30 -16.20 -14.55 -28.62
C ALA A 30 -15.17 -13.42 -28.38
N SER A 31 -15.41 -12.49 -27.46
CA SER A 31 -14.46 -11.38 -27.19
C SER A 31 -13.24 -11.80 -26.36
N GLY A 32 -13.34 -12.92 -25.62
CA GLY A 32 -12.25 -13.49 -24.83
C GLY A 32 -11.33 -14.46 -25.59
N SER A 33 -11.74 -14.95 -26.76
CA SER A 33 -10.93 -15.88 -27.56
C SER A 33 -9.88 -15.15 -28.41
N ASP A 34 -10.26 -14.10 -29.13
CA ASP A 34 -9.37 -13.46 -30.13
C ASP A 34 -8.14 -12.78 -29.49
N SER A 35 -8.29 -12.15 -28.33
CA SER A 35 -7.17 -11.52 -27.60
C SER A 35 -6.17 -12.52 -27.01
N ASN A 36 -6.62 -13.74 -26.70
CA ASN A 36 -5.77 -14.79 -26.17
C ASN A 36 -4.93 -15.47 -27.25
N PHE A 37 -5.46 -15.58 -28.47
CA PHE A 37 -4.71 -16.06 -29.63
C PHE A 37 -3.62 -15.07 -30.03
N ASP A 38 -3.92 -13.77 -30.09
CA ASP A 38 -2.91 -12.74 -30.42
C ASP A 38 -1.76 -12.67 -29.40
N LEU A 39 -2.06 -12.78 -28.09
CA LEU A 39 -1.01 -12.81 -27.06
C LEU A 39 -0.13 -14.07 -27.18
N LEU A 40 -0.73 -15.23 -27.39
CA LEU A 40 0.00 -16.49 -27.53
C LEU A 40 0.93 -16.45 -28.73
N ASP A 41 0.46 -15.97 -29.88
CA ASP A 41 1.27 -15.86 -31.10
C ASP A 41 2.47 -14.92 -30.87
N LYS A 42 2.25 -13.76 -30.22
CA LYS A 42 3.33 -12.85 -29.83
C LYS A 42 4.34 -13.51 -28.88
N LEU A 43 3.88 -14.32 -27.93
CA LEU A 43 4.75 -15.04 -27.00
C LEU A 43 5.56 -16.15 -27.71
N GLU A 44 4.95 -16.90 -28.61
CA GLU A 44 5.63 -17.94 -29.41
C GLU A 44 6.74 -17.36 -30.28
N ILE A 45 6.50 -16.19 -30.88
CA ILE A 45 7.47 -15.51 -31.76
C ILE A 45 8.61 -14.89 -30.96
N ASN A 46 8.30 -14.19 -29.86
CA ASN A 46 9.28 -13.33 -29.17
C ASN A 46 9.89 -13.95 -27.92
N PHE A 47 9.27 -14.97 -27.34
CA PHE A 47 9.67 -15.59 -26.07
C PHE A 47 9.59 -17.13 -26.11
N PRO A 48 10.12 -17.80 -27.15
CA PRO A 48 9.96 -19.24 -27.32
C PRO A 48 10.50 -20.01 -26.10
N GLY A 49 9.64 -20.83 -25.48
CA GLY A 49 10.00 -21.64 -24.31
C GLY A 49 10.20 -20.86 -23.00
N ARG A 50 9.85 -19.56 -22.95
CA ARG A 50 9.96 -18.73 -21.73
C ARG A 50 8.62 -18.49 -21.02
N PHE A 51 7.52 -19.05 -21.51
CA PHE A 51 6.17 -18.90 -20.97
C PHE A 51 5.49 -20.26 -20.77
N VAL A 52 4.45 -20.27 -19.94
CA VAL A 52 3.67 -21.47 -19.61
C VAL A 52 2.22 -21.11 -19.31
N ARG A 53 1.30 -22.06 -19.49
CA ARG A 53 -0.11 -21.89 -19.11
C ARG A 53 -0.27 -22.07 -17.60
N LYS A 54 -0.74 -21.02 -16.92
CA LYS A 54 -0.62 -20.90 -15.45
C LYS A 54 -1.56 -21.81 -14.66
N ASP A 55 -2.73 -22.15 -15.20
CA ASP A 55 -3.70 -23.06 -14.59
C ASP A 55 -3.18 -24.50 -14.44
N LEU A 56 -2.23 -24.92 -15.29
CA LEU A 56 -1.69 -26.28 -15.27
C LEU A 56 -0.96 -26.60 -13.97
N THR A 57 -0.34 -25.61 -13.34
CA THR A 57 0.33 -25.77 -12.04
C THR A 57 -0.65 -26.22 -10.95
N GLN A 58 -1.87 -25.66 -10.93
CA GLN A 58 -2.91 -26.02 -9.97
C GLN A 58 -3.37 -27.47 -10.15
N ARG A 59 -3.52 -27.93 -11.39
CA ARG A 59 -3.89 -29.32 -11.73
C ARG A 59 -2.86 -30.37 -11.29
N ILE A 60 -1.61 -29.95 -11.02
CA ILE A 60 -0.49 -30.84 -10.67
C ILE A 60 -0.18 -30.76 -9.17
N LYS A 61 -0.46 -29.62 -8.52
CA LYS A 61 -0.19 -29.41 -7.08
C LYS A 61 -1.01 -30.33 -6.17
N GLU A 62 -2.06 -30.97 -6.70
CA GLU A 62 -2.84 -32.03 -6.05
C GLU A 62 -1.98 -33.29 -5.79
N GLY A 63 -1.18 -33.26 -4.73
CA GLY A 63 -0.49 -34.43 -4.21
C GLY A 63 0.94 -34.19 -3.73
N ALA A 64 1.63 -33.12 -4.13
CA ALA A 64 3.02 -32.85 -3.74
C ALA A 64 3.20 -31.37 -3.34
N ASN A 65 3.81 -31.12 -2.17
CA ASN A 65 4.09 -29.78 -1.67
C ASN A 65 5.35 -29.19 -2.32
N VAL A 66 5.29 -28.99 -3.64
CA VAL A 66 6.37 -28.47 -4.47
C VAL A 66 6.12 -26.99 -4.76
N PRO A 67 7.14 -26.12 -4.72
CA PRO A 67 6.99 -24.71 -5.09
C PRO A 67 6.50 -24.55 -6.53
N SER A 68 5.70 -23.51 -6.77
CA SER A 68 5.01 -23.35 -8.07
C SER A 68 5.99 -23.14 -9.24
N TYR A 69 7.12 -22.44 -9.00
CA TYR A 69 8.17 -22.26 -10.02
C TYR A 69 8.84 -23.57 -10.46
N VAL A 70 8.94 -24.58 -9.59
CA VAL A 70 9.48 -25.90 -9.95
C VAL A 70 8.50 -26.63 -10.89
N LEU A 71 7.20 -26.53 -10.60
CA LEU A 71 6.16 -27.10 -11.47
C LEU A 71 6.16 -26.44 -12.84
N GLU A 72 6.28 -25.11 -12.88
CA GLU A 72 6.36 -24.35 -14.14
C GLU A 72 7.59 -24.71 -14.95
N TYR A 73 8.76 -24.92 -14.32
CA TYR A 73 9.96 -25.37 -15.00
C TYR A 73 9.75 -26.76 -15.65
N LEU A 74 9.21 -27.72 -14.90
CA LEU A 74 8.92 -29.06 -15.44
C LEU A 74 7.88 -29.00 -16.57
N LEU A 75 6.85 -28.17 -16.43
CA LEU A 75 5.88 -27.92 -17.49
C LEU A 75 6.55 -27.28 -18.72
N GLY A 76 7.47 -26.34 -18.53
CA GLY A 76 8.26 -25.75 -19.62
C GLY A 76 9.15 -26.77 -20.34
N MET A 77 9.53 -27.88 -19.71
CA MET A 77 10.28 -28.96 -20.37
C MET A 77 9.40 -29.93 -21.15
N TYR A 78 8.21 -30.26 -20.62
CA TYR A 78 7.37 -31.35 -21.14
C TYR A 78 6.08 -30.90 -21.83
N ALA A 79 5.64 -29.66 -21.64
CA ALA A 79 4.38 -29.08 -22.12
C ALA A 79 4.61 -27.71 -22.77
N ASN A 80 5.65 -27.57 -23.59
CA ASN A 80 6.07 -26.32 -24.25
C ASN A 80 5.39 -26.05 -25.61
N SER A 81 4.28 -26.72 -25.89
CA SER A 81 3.53 -26.58 -27.15
C SER A 81 2.19 -25.92 -26.90
N SER A 82 1.63 -25.25 -27.92
CA SER A 82 0.26 -24.74 -27.94
C SER A 82 -0.79 -25.80 -28.27
N ASP A 83 -0.38 -26.99 -28.74
CA ASP A 83 -1.28 -28.09 -29.04
C ASP A 83 -1.86 -28.71 -27.74
N PRO A 84 -3.21 -28.73 -27.56
CA PRO A 84 -3.84 -29.27 -26.36
C PRO A 84 -3.48 -30.73 -26.05
N ALA A 85 -3.27 -31.57 -27.07
CA ALA A 85 -2.92 -32.98 -26.85
C ALA A 85 -1.50 -33.13 -26.30
N THR A 86 -0.55 -32.38 -26.87
CA THR A 86 0.83 -32.31 -26.39
C THR A 86 0.91 -31.77 -24.96
N ILE A 87 0.13 -30.73 -24.64
CA ILE A 87 0.04 -30.17 -23.28
C ILE A 87 -0.43 -31.24 -22.29
N GLU A 88 -1.50 -31.97 -22.60
CA GLU A 88 -2.06 -32.96 -21.68
C GLU A 88 -1.10 -34.14 -21.45
N GLN A 89 -0.42 -34.60 -22.51
CA GLN A 89 0.64 -35.61 -22.40
C GLN A 89 1.81 -35.09 -21.55
N GLY A 90 2.18 -33.81 -21.71
CA GLY A 90 3.20 -33.15 -20.91
C GLY A 90 2.82 -33.09 -19.43
N VAL A 91 1.59 -32.70 -19.10
CA VAL A 91 1.06 -32.69 -17.73
C VAL A 91 1.14 -34.07 -17.08
N GLU A 92 0.76 -35.12 -17.81
CA GLU A 92 0.82 -36.50 -17.32
C GLU A 92 2.26 -36.96 -17.07
N ASN A 93 3.20 -36.57 -17.94
CA ASN A 93 4.63 -36.85 -17.74
C ASN A 93 5.20 -36.12 -16.51
N VAL A 94 4.79 -34.87 -16.27
CA VAL A 94 5.18 -34.12 -15.06
C VAL A 94 4.63 -34.80 -13.82
N LYS A 95 3.35 -35.21 -13.81
CA LYS A 95 2.75 -35.96 -12.69
C LYS A 95 3.52 -37.24 -12.37
N LYS A 96 3.87 -38.03 -13.40
CA LYS A 96 4.68 -39.24 -13.25
C LYS A 96 6.09 -38.95 -12.72
N THR A 97 6.73 -37.89 -13.20
CA THR A 97 8.07 -37.48 -12.76
C THR A 97 8.05 -37.08 -11.29
N LEU A 98 7.07 -36.27 -10.88
CA LEU A 98 6.92 -35.88 -9.47
C LEU A 98 6.61 -37.08 -8.58
N ALA A 99 5.69 -37.96 -8.98
CA ALA A 99 5.33 -39.14 -8.19
C ALA A 99 6.50 -40.10 -7.94
N ASN A 100 7.43 -40.20 -8.90
CA ASN A 100 8.57 -41.12 -8.82
C ASN A 100 9.82 -40.48 -8.23
N ASN A 101 10.09 -39.22 -8.57
CA ASN A 101 11.39 -38.58 -8.31
C ASN A 101 11.35 -37.52 -7.21
N TYR A 102 10.19 -36.94 -6.87
CA TYR A 102 10.10 -35.97 -5.78
C TYR A 102 10.35 -36.63 -4.42
N VAL A 103 11.32 -36.12 -3.66
CA VAL A 103 11.62 -36.65 -2.34
C VAL A 103 10.69 -36.02 -1.32
N ARG A 104 9.78 -36.83 -0.75
CA ARG A 104 9.02 -36.45 0.44
C ARG A 104 9.83 -36.75 1.70
N PRO A 105 9.93 -35.83 2.68
CA PRO A 105 10.72 -36.06 3.88
C PRO A 105 10.35 -37.34 4.65
N ASP A 106 9.08 -37.73 4.65
CA ASP A 106 8.56 -38.96 5.28
C ASP A 106 8.89 -40.24 4.52
N GLU A 107 9.22 -40.15 3.22
CA GLU A 107 9.64 -41.29 2.39
C GLU A 107 11.15 -41.32 2.12
N ALA A 108 11.94 -40.47 2.78
CA ALA A 108 13.38 -40.33 2.51
C ALA A 108 14.15 -41.65 2.58
N GLU A 109 13.92 -42.47 3.61
CA GLU A 109 14.59 -43.78 3.76
C GLU A 109 14.23 -44.79 2.65
N LYS A 110 12.99 -44.75 2.16
CA LYS A 110 12.55 -45.57 1.03
C LYS A 110 13.28 -45.18 -0.26
N ILE A 111 13.49 -43.88 -0.47
CA ILE A 111 14.27 -43.38 -1.62
C ILE A 111 15.76 -43.74 -1.46
N LYS A 112 16.35 -43.59 -0.27
CA LYS A 112 17.74 -44.05 0.01
C LYS A 112 17.92 -45.53 -0.29
N SER A 113 16.99 -46.37 0.16
CA SER A 113 16.97 -47.81 -0.16
C SER A 113 16.89 -48.04 -1.67
N LYS A 114 16.01 -47.36 -2.40
CA LYS A 114 15.95 -47.46 -3.87
C LYS A 114 17.26 -47.07 -4.55
N ILE A 115 17.93 -45.99 -4.11
CA ILE A 115 19.22 -45.59 -4.67
C ILE A 115 20.26 -46.70 -4.45
N ARG A 116 20.30 -47.29 -3.25
CA ARG A 116 21.20 -48.41 -2.93
C ARG A 116 20.92 -49.65 -3.77
N GLU A 117 19.68 -50.13 -3.81
CA GLU A 117 19.32 -51.37 -4.50
C GLU A 117 19.44 -51.25 -6.03
N ASN A 118 19.17 -50.07 -6.59
CA ASN A 118 19.29 -49.83 -8.04
C ASN A 118 20.69 -49.36 -8.46
N GLY A 119 21.60 -49.09 -7.53
CA GLY A 119 22.91 -48.48 -7.75
C GLY A 119 22.86 -46.99 -8.09
N ALA A 120 21.85 -46.53 -8.83
CA ALA A 120 21.61 -45.11 -9.09
C ALA A 120 20.12 -44.79 -9.22
N TYR A 121 19.72 -43.57 -8.83
CA TYR A 121 18.35 -43.09 -8.96
C TYR A 121 18.31 -41.56 -9.12
N THR A 122 17.33 -41.08 -9.88
CA THR A 122 17.08 -39.64 -10.04
C THR A 122 16.11 -39.16 -8.98
N VAL A 123 16.46 -38.05 -8.33
CA VAL A 123 15.64 -37.39 -7.31
C VAL A 123 15.45 -35.90 -7.63
N ILE A 124 14.35 -35.34 -7.18
CA ILE A 124 14.08 -33.90 -7.19
C ILE A 124 14.09 -33.45 -5.73
N ASP A 125 15.10 -32.63 -5.39
CA ASP A 125 15.32 -32.16 -4.02
C ASP A 125 15.95 -30.76 -4.05
N LYS A 126 15.85 -30.05 -2.92
CA LYS A 126 16.57 -28.81 -2.68
C LYS A 126 17.94 -29.14 -2.10
N LEU A 127 18.99 -28.58 -2.68
CA LEU A 127 20.36 -28.82 -2.21
C LEU A 127 21.17 -27.54 -2.00
N THR A 128 22.00 -27.55 -0.97
CA THR A 128 23.06 -26.55 -0.72
C THR A 128 24.42 -27.22 -0.89
N VAL A 129 25.44 -26.48 -1.28
CA VAL A 129 26.81 -26.93 -1.44
C VAL A 129 27.70 -26.10 -0.52
N THR A 130 28.67 -26.74 0.12
CA THR A 130 29.66 -26.07 0.97
C THR A 130 31.05 -26.56 0.61
N LEU A 131 32.06 -25.70 0.75
CA LEU A 131 33.45 -26.09 0.60
C LEU A 131 33.92 -26.77 1.90
N ASN A 132 34.21 -28.06 1.84
CA ASN A 132 34.87 -28.76 2.93
C ASN A 132 36.37 -28.50 2.84
N THR A 133 36.86 -27.54 3.62
CA THR A 133 38.27 -27.13 3.63
C THR A 133 39.22 -28.18 4.21
N ARG A 134 38.72 -29.20 4.91
CA ARG A 134 39.56 -30.29 5.45
C ARG A 134 39.87 -31.33 4.39
N LEU A 135 38.91 -31.62 3.53
CA LEU A 135 39.02 -32.61 2.46
C LEU A 135 39.25 -31.97 1.07
N ASP A 136 39.34 -30.64 1.02
CA ASP A 136 39.52 -29.83 -0.19
C ASP A 136 38.54 -30.20 -1.32
N ARG A 137 37.25 -30.34 -0.98
CA ARG A 137 36.20 -30.69 -1.95
C ARG A 137 34.88 -30.00 -1.63
N TYR A 138 34.04 -29.85 -2.65
CA TYR A 138 32.67 -29.40 -2.46
C TYR A 138 31.78 -30.56 -2.03
N GLU A 139 30.92 -30.30 -1.04
CA GLU A 139 29.98 -31.26 -0.49
C GLU A 139 28.56 -30.68 -0.50
N ALA A 140 27.63 -31.44 -1.05
CA ALA A 140 26.21 -31.13 -1.11
C ALA A 140 25.47 -31.67 0.13
N ALA A 141 24.45 -30.92 0.55
CA ALA A 141 23.48 -31.29 1.56
C ALA A 141 22.07 -31.24 0.94
N PHE A 142 21.34 -32.35 1.05
CA PHE A 142 20.00 -32.53 0.49
C PHE A 142 18.95 -32.30 1.55
N SER A 143 18.00 -31.40 1.28
CA SER A 143 17.06 -30.93 2.30
C SER A 143 15.99 -31.97 2.64
N ASN A 144 15.37 -32.60 1.64
CA ASN A 144 14.30 -33.58 1.88
C ASN A 144 14.84 -35.00 2.06
N LEU A 145 15.89 -35.37 1.33
CA LEU A 145 16.55 -36.67 1.48
C LEU A 145 17.34 -36.77 2.80
N GLY A 146 17.73 -35.63 3.37
CA GLY A 146 18.40 -35.56 4.68
C GLY A 146 19.79 -36.18 4.68
N ILE A 147 20.49 -36.15 3.54
CA ILE A 147 21.90 -36.58 3.43
C ILE A 147 22.82 -35.36 3.32
N THR A 148 23.99 -35.45 3.94
CA THR A 148 25.00 -34.39 3.99
C THR A 148 26.38 -34.96 3.68
N GLY A 149 27.31 -34.13 3.21
CA GLY A 149 28.68 -34.58 2.92
C GLY A 149 28.81 -35.32 1.58
N VAL A 150 27.86 -35.12 0.66
CA VAL A 150 27.83 -35.79 -0.63
C VAL A 150 28.78 -35.07 -1.60
N PRO A 151 29.85 -35.69 -2.11
CA PRO A 151 30.78 -35.03 -3.02
C PRO A 151 30.09 -34.51 -4.29
N VAL A 152 30.46 -33.30 -4.72
CA VAL A 152 29.97 -32.68 -5.96
C VAL A 152 31.14 -32.06 -6.74
N ASP A 153 31.09 -32.17 -8.06
CA ASP A 153 32.09 -31.60 -8.96
C ASP A 153 32.13 -30.06 -8.85
N SER A 154 33.34 -29.49 -8.83
CA SER A 154 33.56 -28.04 -8.70
C SER A 154 32.93 -27.19 -9.81
N ARG A 155 32.64 -27.77 -10.98
CA ARG A 155 31.94 -27.07 -12.06
C ARG A 155 30.55 -26.58 -11.63
N TYR A 156 29.86 -27.36 -10.78
CA TYR A 156 28.50 -27.01 -10.37
C TYR A 156 28.43 -25.74 -9.52
N PRO A 157 29.18 -25.59 -8.42
CA PRO A 157 29.20 -24.33 -7.68
C PRO A 157 29.86 -23.17 -8.46
N GLN A 158 30.68 -23.43 -9.48
CA GLN A 158 31.22 -22.38 -10.38
C GLN A 158 30.16 -21.84 -11.34
N ASP A 159 29.42 -22.74 -12.00
CA ASP A 159 28.38 -22.39 -12.96
C ASP A 159 27.10 -21.89 -12.26
N TYR A 160 26.87 -22.34 -11.03
CA TYR A 160 25.67 -22.08 -10.24
C TYR A 160 26.02 -21.63 -8.82
N GLU A 161 26.50 -20.40 -8.69
CA GLU A 161 26.94 -19.80 -7.42
C GLU A 161 25.90 -19.94 -6.28
N ARG A 162 24.60 -19.95 -6.60
CA ARG A 162 23.50 -20.11 -5.63
C ARG A 162 23.56 -21.43 -4.86
N LEU A 163 24.24 -22.45 -5.38
CA LEU A 163 24.49 -23.67 -4.65
C LEU A 163 25.25 -23.39 -3.34
N LEU A 164 26.14 -22.39 -3.32
CA LEU A 164 26.98 -22.04 -2.16
C LEU A 164 26.26 -21.19 -1.08
N GLY A 165 25.02 -20.78 -1.30
CA GLY A 165 24.27 -19.87 -0.41
C GLY A 165 22.96 -20.48 0.10
N GLY A 166 21.84 -20.14 -0.56
CA GLY A 166 20.47 -20.44 -0.12
C GLY A 166 19.89 -21.79 -0.58
N GLY A 167 20.66 -22.50 -1.42
CA GLY A 167 20.30 -23.81 -1.98
C GLY A 167 19.30 -23.72 -3.13
N ILE A 168 19.44 -24.63 -4.10
CA ILE A 168 18.66 -24.65 -5.33
C ILE A 168 17.87 -25.96 -5.42
N TRP A 169 16.65 -25.90 -5.95
CA TRP A 169 15.94 -27.11 -6.37
C TRP A 169 16.60 -27.69 -7.61
N ALA A 170 16.95 -28.96 -7.59
CA ALA A 170 17.59 -29.60 -8.73
C ALA A 170 17.03 -31.00 -8.97
N ILE A 171 17.11 -31.41 -10.23
CA ILE A 171 16.97 -32.80 -10.63
C ILE A 171 18.38 -33.41 -10.53
N VAL A 172 18.58 -34.32 -9.59
CA VAL A 172 19.88 -34.93 -9.29
C VAL A 172 19.84 -36.42 -9.52
N ARG A 173 20.79 -36.93 -10.29
CA ARG A 173 21.06 -38.35 -10.38
C ARG A 173 22.11 -38.71 -9.34
N LEU A 174 21.68 -39.47 -8.34
CA LEU A 174 22.52 -39.96 -7.26
C LEU A 174 22.91 -41.41 -7.53
N SER A 175 24.16 -41.75 -7.27
CA SER A 175 24.63 -43.12 -7.18
C SER A 175 25.01 -43.49 -5.76
N TYR A 176 24.93 -44.79 -5.46
CA TYR A 176 25.36 -45.36 -4.21
C TYR A 176 26.47 -46.37 -4.47
N TYR A 177 27.65 -46.13 -3.90
CA TYR A 177 28.78 -47.04 -3.94
C TYR A 177 29.37 -47.18 -2.54
N HIS A 178 29.56 -48.42 -2.10
CA HIS A 178 30.21 -48.74 -0.84
C HIS A 178 31.33 -49.74 -1.13
N ASP A 179 32.57 -49.37 -0.84
CA ASP A 179 33.71 -50.27 -0.91
C ASP A 179 34.04 -50.76 0.51
N ASP A 180 33.99 -52.07 0.71
CA ASP A 180 34.27 -52.71 2.01
C ASP A 180 35.78 -52.64 2.39
N MET A 181 36.66 -52.23 1.46
CA MET A 181 38.12 -52.19 1.63
C MET A 181 38.69 -50.82 2.03
N GLU A 182 37.94 -49.72 1.89
CA GLU A 182 38.38 -48.37 2.30
C GLU A 182 37.88 -48.04 3.70
N SER A 183 38.79 -48.09 4.68
CA SER A 183 38.46 -47.97 6.10
C SER A 183 38.23 -46.53 6.61
N ASP A 184 38.18 -45.51 5.75
CA ASP A 184 37.84 -44.14 6.17
C ASP A 184 37.43 -43.23 4.99
N SER A 185 36.23 -42.64 5.11
CA SER A 185 35.88 -41.29 4.61
C SER A 185 35.29 -41.04 3.20
N THR A 186 34.77 -42.01 2.45
CA THR A 186 33.91 -41.71 1.28
C THR A 186 32.44 -41.85 1.64
N ALA A 187 31.69 -40.74 1.57
CA ALA A 187 30.24 -40.79 1.72
C ALA A 187 29.69 -41.72 0.62
N PRO A 188 28.85 -42.71 0.94
CA PRO A 188 28.48 -43.74 -0.03
C PRO A 188 27.60 -43.19 -1.17
N PHE A 189 27.03 -41.99 -0.99
CA PHE A 189 26.29 -41.28 -2.02
C PHE A 189 27.20 -40.37 -2.82
N ASN A 190 27.05 -40.38 -4.14
CA ASN A 190 27.75 -39.48 -5.07
C ASN A 190 26.78 -38.81 -6.05
N VAL A 191 27.06 -37.56 -6.42
CA VAL A 191 26.31 -36.84 -7.45
C VAL A 191 26.88 -37.17 -8.83
N GLU A 192 26.17 -37.97 -9.63
CA GLU A 192 26.57 -38.26 -11.02
C GLU A 192 26.22 -37.08 -11.94
N LYS A 193 25.03 -36.51 -11.75
CA LYS A 193 24.53 -35.39 -12.55
C LYS A 193 23.63 -34.52 -11.70
N LEU A 194 23.88 -33.22 -11.73
CA LEU A 194 23.06 -32.20 -11.09
C LEU A 194 22.55 -31.27 -12.18
N THR A 195 21.23 -31.16 -12.29
CA THR A 195 20.55 -30.22 -13.20
C THR A 195 19.73 -29.26 -12.35
N PRO A 196 20.22 -28.03 -12.10
CA PRO A 196 19.43 -27.03 -11.39
C PRO A 196 18.12 -26.77 -12.15
N ILE A 197 17.01 -26.67 -11.40
CA ILE A 197 15.71 -26.25 -11.92
C ILE A 197 15.76 -24.72 -12.00
N GLN A 198 16.54 -24.25 -12.97
CA GLN A 198 16.72 -22.84 -13.28
C GLN A 198 16.72 -22.66 -14.79
N VAL A 199 16.23 -21.51 -15.23
CA VAL A 199 16.22 -21.18 -16.66
C VAL A 199 17.65 -20.89 -17.12
N ALA A 200 18.14 -21.69 -18.07
CA ALA A 200 19.48 -21.53 -18.62
C ALA A 200 19.55 -20.28 -19.50
N GLY A 201 20.51 -19.39 -19.18
CA GLY A 201 20.90 -18.22 -19.97
C GLY A 201 19.77 -17.19 -20.13
N LEU A 202 19.75 -16.18 -19.27
CA LEU A 202 18.93 -14.99 -19.46
C LEU A 202 19.65 -14.04 -20.43
N ASP A 203 18.96 -13.67 -21.51
CA ASP A 203 19.38 -12.60 -22.42
C ASP A 203 18.46 -11.40 -22.25
N MET A 204 18.96 -10.34 -21.61
CA MET A 204 18.17 -9.11 -21.44
C MET A 204 17.87 -8.43 -22.78
N SER A 205 18.63 -8.68 -23.85
CA SER A 205 18.33 -8.11 -25.18
C SER A 205 17.05 -8.72 -25.78
N GLU A 206 16.79 -10.01 -25.55
CA GLU A 206 15.54 -10.70 -25.90
C GLU A 206 14.35 -10.03 -25.18
N VAL A 207 14.47 -9.76 -23.88
CA VAL A 207 13.42 -9.09 -23.09
C VAL A 207 13.09 -7.71 -23.66
N ARG A 208 14.10 -6.92 -24.02
CA ARG A 208 13.91 -5.57 -24.55
C ARG A 208 13.26 -5.58 -25.93
N GLN A 209 13.80 -6.37 -26.86
CA GLN A 209 13.25 -6.50 -28.22
C GLN A 209 11.84 -7.09 -28.21
N GLY A 210 11.60 -8.09 -27.33
CA GLY A 210 10.29 -8.67 -27.14
C GLY A 210 9.30 -7.64 -26.62
N ARG A 211 9.66 -6.84 -25.61
CA ARG A 211 8.81 -5.77 -25.06
C ARG A 211 8.35 -4.76 -26.11
N GLU A 212 9.19 -4.41 -27.08
CA GLU A 212 8.82 -3.50 -28.19
C GLU A 212 7.66 -4.02 -29.04
N LYS A 213 7.37 -5.34 -29.02
CA LYS A 213 6.30 -5.95 -29.81
C LYS A 213 4.94 -5.97 -29.12
N PHE A 214 4.87 -5.49 -27.88
CA PHE A 214 3.64 -5.41 -27.09
C PHE A 214 3.26 -3.96 -26.85
N THR A 215 1.96 -3.68 -26.83
CA THR A 215 1.49 -2.42 -26.26
C THR A 215 1.71 -2.41 -24.74
N THR A 216 1.67 -1.23 -24.11
CA THR A 216 1.82 -1.11 -22.65
C THR A 216 0.75 -1.90 -21.89
N ASP A 217 -0.51 -1.86 -22.35
CA ASP A 217 -1.59 -2.60 -21.69
C ASP A 217 -1.44 -4.12 -21.85
N GLU A 218 -1.06 -4.59 -23.04
CA GLU A 218 -0.76 -6.03 -23.27
C GLU A 218 0.39 -6.52 -22.39
N TRP A 219 1.43 -5.70 -22.23
CA TRP A 219 2.56 -6.03 -21.38
C TRP A 219 2.17 -6.09 -19.90
N ILE A 220 1.40 -5.12 -19.41
CA ILE A 220 0.87 -5.13 -18.03
C ILE A 220 0.00 -6.38 -17.82
N ASP A 221 -0.83 -6.73 -18.79
CA ASP A 221 -1.68 -7.92 -18.73
C ASP A 221 -0.86 -9.21 -18.69
N LEU A 222 0.22 -9.29 -19.48
CA LEU A 222 1.18 -10.40 -19.43
C LEU A 222 1.87 -10.50 -18.06
N LEU A 223 2.27 -9.38 -17.46
CA LEU A 223 2.85 -9.36 -16.11
C LEU A 223 1.84 -9.82 -15.05
N LEU A 224 0.58 -9.39 -15.15
CA LEU A 224 -0.49 -9.87 -14.26
C LEU A 224 -0.69 -11.39 -14.40
N ARG A 225 -0.73 -11.90 -15.63
CA ARG A 225 -0.83 -13.35 -15.87
C ARG A 225 0.38 -14.10 -15.33
N THR A 226 1.57 -13.53 -15.46
CA THR A 226 2.82 -14.07 -14.92
C THR A 226 2.75 -14.29 -13.41
N ILE A 227 2.12 -13.36 -12.67
CA ILE A 227 1.88 -13.48 -11.23
C ILE A 227 0.61 -14.26 -10.86
N GLY A 228 -0.08 -14.84 -11.85
CA GLY A 228 -1.25 -15.70 -11.70
C GLY A 228 -2.60 -14.97 -11.64
N MET A 229 -2.65 -13.68 -11.94
CA MET A 229 -3.87 -12.86 -11.91
C MET A 229 -4.47 -12.70 -13.31
N GLU A 230 -5.80 -12.78 -13.42
CA GLU A 230 -6.52 -12.58 -14.68
C GLU A 230 -6.80 -11.09 -14.94
N PRO A 231 -6.17 -10.45 -15.94
CA PRO A 231 -6.22 -8.99 -16.10
C PRO A 231 -7.61 -8.44 -16.42
N THR A 232 -8.49 -9.23 -17.06
CA THR A 232 -9.86 -8.82 -17.40
C THR A 232 -10.76 -8.58 -16.18
N GLN A 233 -10.34 -9.03 -15.00
CA GLN A 233 -11.08 -8.87 -13.75
C GLN A 233 -10.69 -7.62 -12.96
N PHE A 234 -9.75 -6.81 -13.46
CA PHE A 234 -9.16 -5.70 -12.73
C PHE A 234 -9.15 -4.41 -13.54
N GLU A 235 -9.49 -3.31 -12.87
CA GLU A 235 -9.34 -1.97 -13.45
C GLU A 235 -7.86 -1.57 -13.50
N LYS A 236 -7.52 -0.58 -14.34
CA LYS A 236 -6.14 -0.08 -14.52
C LYS A 236 -5.46 0.21 -13.18
N ARG A 237 -6.18 0.84 -12.25
CA ARG A 237 -5.69 1.14 -10.90
C ARG A 237 -5.25 -0.11 -10.14
N GLN A 238 -6.07 -1.16 -10.14
CA GLN A 238 -5.76 -2.42 -9.46
C GLN A 238 -4.59 -3.14 -10.12
N LYS A 239 -4.50 -3.11 -11.46
CA LYS A 239 -3.35 -3.66 -12.20
C LYS A 239 -2.04 -3.00 -11.73
N TRP A 240 -2.02 -1.68 -11.63
CA TRP A 240 -0.85 -0.92 -11.15
C TRP A 240 -0.46 -1.27 -9.71
N LEU A 241 -1.44 -1.44 -8.82
CA LEU A 241 -1.17 -1.90 -7.45
C LEU A 241 -0.53 -3.29 -7.45
N PHE A 242 -1.02 -4.24 -8.25
CA PHE A 242 -0.39 -5.55 -8.38
C PHE A 242 1.05 -5.48 -8.89
N ILE A 243 1.31 -4.67 -9.92
CA ILE A 243 2.67 -4.45 -10.44
C ILE A 243 3.57 -3.84 -9.37
N SER A 244 3.07 -2.89 -8.58
CA SER A 244 3.88 -2.23 -7.54
C SER A 244 4.36 -3.19 -6.44
N ARG A 245 3.67 -4.32 -6.19
CA ARG A 245 4.15 -5.39 -5.30
C ARG A 245 5.46 -6.04 -5.78
N LEU A 246 5.81 -5.89 -7.05
CA LEU A 246 7.04 -6.45 -7.64
C LEU A 246 8.22 -5.48 -7.53
N ILE A 247 8.01 -4.21 -7.20
CA ILE A 247 9.08 -3.21 -7.07
C ILE A 247 10.22 -3.68 -6.14
N PRO A 248 9.94 -4.27 -4.95
CA PRO A 248 10.99 -4.79 -4.08
C PRO A 248 11.95 -5.78 -4.75
N MET A 249 11.50 -6.50 -5.79
CA MET A 249 12.29 -7.49 -6.52
C MET A 249 13.18 -6.84 -7.60
N VAL A 250 12.80 -5.69 -8.15
CA VAL A 250 13.56 -4.96 -9.20
C VAL A 250 14.36 -3.76 -8.69
N GLU A 251 14.14 -3.35 -7.44
CA GLU A 251 14.84 -2.24 -6.78
C GLU A 251 15.67 -2.70 -5.59
N ASN A 252 16.85 -2.10 -5.42
CA ASN A 252 17.72 -2.36 -4.27
C ASN A 252 17.30 -1.53 -3.06
N ASN A 253 17.29 -2.17 -1.88
CA ASN A 253 16.91 -1.57 -0.61
C ASN A 253 15.61 -0.75 -0.71
N TYR A 254 14.55 -1.39 -1.19
CA TYR A 254 13.23 -0.76 -1.32
C TYR A 254 12.32 -1.16 -0.15
N ASN A 255 12.15 -0.22 0.78
CA ASN A 255 11.26 -0.35 1.92
C ASN A 255 9.79 -0.16 1.51
N PHE A 256 9.03 -1.23 1.55
CA PHE A 256 7.65 -1.29 1.06
C PHE A 256 6.72 -1.80 2.15
N VAL A 257 5.53 -1.21 2.25
CA VAL A 257 4.50 -1.68 3.17
C VAL A 257 3.19 -1.89 2.43
N GLU A 258 2.50 -2.99 2.74
CA GLU A 258 1.13 -3.25 2.28
C GLU A 258 0.27 -3.66 3.47
N LEU A 259 -0.69 -2.81 3.83
CA LEU A 259 -1.69 -3.12 4.86
C LEU A 259 -3.09 -3.07 4.24
N GLY A 260 -3.90 -4.07 4.54
CA GLY A 260 -5.25 -4.18 4.00
C GLY A 260 -6.02 -5.38 4.53
N PRO A 261 -7.22 -5.67 4.01
CA PRO A 261 -8.03 -6.79 4.47
C PRO A 261 -7.36 -8.15 4.17
N ARG A 262 -7.72 -9.18 4.94
CA ARG A 262 -7.27 -10.56 4.71
C ARG A 262 -7.76 -11.09 3.34
N GLY A 263 -7.00 -12.00 2.75
CA GLY A 263 -7.40 -12.70 1.51
C GLY A 263 -7.12 -11.96 0.20
N THR A 264 -6.18 -11.02 0.18
CA THR A 264 -5.78 -10.25 -1.01
C THR A 264 -4.45 -10.72 -1.64
N GLY A 265 -3.91 -11.87 -1.20
CA GLY A 265 -2.70 -12.48 -1.76
C GLY A 265 -1.36 -11.80 -1.42
N LYS A 266 -1.34 -10.92 -0.42
CA LYS A 266 -0.18 -10.10 -0.06
C LYS A 266 1.12 -10.90 0.14
N SER A 267 1.05 -12.00 0.89
CA SER A 267 2.21 -12.83 1.23
C SER A 267 2.57 -13.84 0.13
N HIS A 268 1.65 -14.13 -0.80
CA HIS A 268 1.86 -15.11 -1.87
C HIS A 268 2.95 -14.66 -2.85
N VAL A 269 2.97 -13.38 -3.22
CA VAL A 269 3.95 -12.77 -4.12
C VAL A 269 5.38 -13.06 -3.66
N TYR A 270 5.69 -12.77 -2.40
CA TYR A 270 7.04 -12.90 -1.84
C TYR A 270 7.42 -14.34 -1.47
N LYS A 271 6.48 -15.28 -1.52
CA LYS A 271 6.71 -16.69 -1.24
C LYS A 271 6.93 -17.50 -2.52
N GLU A 272 6.20 -17.19 -3.59
CA GLU A 272 6.09 -18.08 -4.75
C GLU A 272 6.73 -17.50 -6.02
N LEU A 273 6.87 -16.17 -6.17
CA LEU A 273 7.29 -15.56 -7.44
C LEU A 273 8.79 -15.42 -7.66
N SER A 274 9.60 -15.57 -6.61
CA SER A 274 11.05 -15.48 -6.75
C SER A 274 11.73 -16.46 -5.81
N PRO A 275 12.71 -17.24 -6.30
CA PRO A 275 13.59 -18.01 -5.43
C PRO A 275 14.57 -17.12 -4.66
N ASN A 276 14.60 -15.80 -4.93
CA ASN A 276 15.46 -14.81 -4.27
C ASN A 276 14.70 -13.95 -3.24
N SER A 277 13.47 -14.33 -2.88
CA SER A 277 12.73 -13.73 -1.78
C SER A 277 12.51 -14.71 -0.64
N ILE A 278 12.53 -14.20 0.60
CA ILE A 278 12.18 -14.97 1.79
C ILE A 278 11.03 -14.30 2.53
N LEU A 279 10.03 -15.11 2.91
CA LEU A 279 8.92 -14.71 3.78
C LEU A 279 9.22 -15.17 5.21
N VAL A 280 9.43 -14.22 6.11
CA VAL A 280 9.60 -14.45 7.54
C VAL A 280 8.22 -14.48 8.20
N SER A 281 7.77 -15.67 8.57
CA SER A 281 6.50 -15.89 9.28
C SER A 281 6.74 -16.15 10.77
N GLY A 282 5.83 -15.68 11.65
CA GLY A 282 5.83 -16.04 13.07
C GLY A 282 6.39 -14.99 14.03
N GLY A 283 6.60 -13.75 13.57
CA GLY A 283 6.82 -12.58 14.42
C GLY A 283 8.17 -12.48 15.16
N GLN A 284 8.71 -13.59 15.66
CA GLN A 284 9.98 -13.59 16.40
C GLN A 284 11.17 -13.70 15.44
N THR A 285 11.98 -12.64 15.39
CA THR A 285 13.27 -12.65 14.71
C THR A 285 14.39 -12.14 15.64
N THR A 286 15.63 -12.33 15.23
CA THR A 286 16.81 -11.85 15.97
C THR A 286 17.70 -11.03 15.06
N VAL A 287 18.49 -10.13 15.64
CA VAL A 287 19.47 -9.34 14.88
C VAL A 287 20.46 -10.26 14.17
N ALA A 288 20.84 -11.37 14.80
CA ALA A 288 21.78 -12.33 14.21
C ALA A 288 21.23 -13.03 12.97
N ASN A 289 19.94 -13.37 12.96
CA ASN A 289 19.29 -14.02 11.82
C ASN A 289 19.09 -13.03 10.67
N LEU A 290 18.61 -11.82 10.98
CA LEU A 290 18.26 -10.84 9.95
C LEU A 290 19.50 -10.15 9.36
N PHE A 291 20.45 -9.72 10.21
CA PHE A 291 21.56 -8.84 9.83
C PHE A 291 22.92 -9.53 9.85
N TYR A 292 23.44 -9.90 11.02
CA TYR A 292 24.77 -10.48 11.11
C TYR A 292 24.98 -11.32 12.36
N ASN A 293 25.47 -12.53 12.17
CA ASN A 293 25.82 -13.45 13.24
C ASN A 293 27.30 -13.30 13.62
N MET A 294 27.55 -12.63 14.76
CA MET A 294 28.90 -12.39 15.29
C MET A 294 29.68 -13.67 15.61
N SER A 295 29.00 -14.76 15.98
CA SER A 295 29.68 -16.02 16.35
C SER A 295 30.19 -16.80 15.14
N ARG A 296 29.51 -16.67 13.99
CA ARG A 296 29.83 -17.38 12.74
C ARG A 296 30.48 -16.49 11.69
N HIS A 297 30.59 -15.18 11.95
CA HIS A 297 31.04 -14.17 10.99
C HIS A 297 30.27 -14.20 9.65
N GLN A 298 28.96 -14.45 9.72
CA GLN A 298 28.11 -14.60 8.54
C GLN A 298 27.03 -13.53 8.50
N VAL A 299 26.81 -12.94 7.33
CA VAL A 299 25.69 -12.04 7.06
C VAL A 299 24.40 -12.85 7.10
N GLY A 300 23.38 -12.26 7.72
CA GLY A 300 22.04 -12.81 7.84
C GLY A 300 21.23 -12.67 6.55
N LEU A 301 19.92 -12.76 6.67
CA LEU A 301 18.99 -12.77 5.53
C LEU A 301 19.18 -11.58 4.59
N VAL A 302 19.44 -10.37 5.09
CA VAL A 302 19.59 -9.18 4.23
C VAL A 302 20.79 -9.25 3.26
N GLY A 303 21.80 -10.08 3.55
CA GLY A 303 22.94 -10.28 2.65
C GLY A 303 22.74 -11.43 1.66
N MET A 304 21.73 -12.28 1.84
CA MET A 304 21.53 -13.50 1.06
C MET A 304 20.35 -13.42 0.08
N TRP A 305 19.39 -12.53 0.34
CA TRP A 305 18.12 -12.45 -0.39
C TRP A 305 17.96 -11.09 -1.07
N ASP A 306 17.29 -11.06 -2.22
CA ASP A 306 16.94 -9.80 -2.92
C ASP A 306 15.78 -9.08 -2.21
N THR A 307 14.90 -9.84 -1.54
CA THR A 307 13.75 -9.31 -0.77
C THR A 307 13.53 -10.12 0.50
N VAL A 308 13.41 -9.43 1.63
CA VAL A 308 13.01 -10.00 2.92
C VAL A 308 11.62 -9.44 3.27
N ALA A 309 10.61 -10.29 3.23
CA ALA A 309 9.23 -9.95 3.53
C ALA A 309 8.83 -10.44 4.92
N PHE A 310 8.23 -9.59 5.73
CA PHE A 310 7.65 -9.92 7.02
C PHE A 310 6.15 -10.11 6.86
N ASP A 311 5.70 -11.35 7.10
CA ASP A 311 4.28 -11.66 7.17
C ASP A 311 3.76 -11.29 8.56
N GLU A 312 2.55 -10.74 8.62
CA GLU A 312 1.92 -10.25 9.85
C GLU A 312 2.82 -9.28 10.65
N VAL A 313 2.97 -8.05 10.14
CA VAL A 313 3.79 -6.99 10.78
C VAL A 313 3.54 -6.81 12.27
N ALA A 314 2.30 -7.00 12.75
CA ALA A 314 1.93 -6.91 14.16
C ALA A 314 2.72 -7.87 15.06
N GLY A 315 3.18 -9.00 14.51
CA GLY A 315 3.94 -9.99 15.26
C GLY A 315 5.42 -9.66 15.41
N ILE A 316 5.96 -8.67 14.69
CA ILE A 316 7.40 -8.40 14.64
C ILE A 316 7.91 -8.05 16.05
N THR A 317 8.74 -8.94 16.59
CA THR A 317 9.38 -8.80 17.88
C THR A 317 10.84 -9.19 17.74
N PHE A 318 11.72 -8.27 18.14
CA PHE A 318 13.15 -8.53 18.24
C PHE A 318 13.48 -8.97 19.66
N LYS A 319 14.22 -10.08 19.80
CA LYS A 319 14.79 -10.47 21.10
C LYS A 319 15.82 -9.44 21.59
N ASP A 320 16.52 -8.81 20.64
CA ASP A 320 17.55 -7.82 20.90
C ASP A 320 16.94 -6.40 20.91
N LYS A 321 17.29 -5.58 21.92
CA LYS A 321 16.76 -4.22 22.08
C LYS A 321 17.20 -3.25 20.96
N ASP A 322 18.29 -3.54 20.28
CA ASP A 322 18.89 -2.73 19.22
C ASP A 322 18.38 -3.08 17.81
N GLY A 323 17.54 -4.12 17.65
CA GLY A 323 17.13 -4.61 16.34
C GLY A 323 16.40 -3.58 15.47
N VAL A 324 15.52 -2.78 16.07
CA VAL A 324 14.81 -1.70 15.36
C VAL A 324 15.78 -0.59 14.93
N GLN A 325 16.79 -0.27 15.75
CA GLN A 325 17.76 0.77 15.43
C GLN A 325 18.65 0.37 14.24
N ILE A 326 19.15 -0.87 14.24
CA ILE A 326 19.94 -1.41 13.11
C ILE A 326 19.10 -1.44 11.84
N MET A 327 17.82 -1.81 11.96
CA MET A 327 16.89 -1.81 10.84
C MET A 327 16.70 -0.40 10.26
N LYS A 328 16.60 0.64 11.09
CA LYS A 328 16.56 2.04 10.61
C LYS A 328 17.81 2.39 9.81
N ASP A 329 19.00 2.06 10.31
CA ASP A 329 20.25 2.40 9.63
C ASP A 329 20.33 1.71 8.26
N TYR A 330 19.98 0.42 8.22
CA TYR A 330 19.89 -0.36 6.99
C TYR A 330 18.86 0.21 6.00
N MET A 331 17.63 0.46 6.45
CA MET A 331 16.57 0.99 5.59
C MET A 331 16.93 2.34 4.98
N ALA A 332 17.75 3.16 5.65
CA ALA A 332 18.20 4.45 5.12
C ALA A 332 19.33 4.33 4.10
N SER A 333 20.30 3.45 4.33
CA SER A 333 21.60 3.47 3.64
C SER A 333 21.89 2.23 2.80
N GLY A 334 21.23 1.11 3.08
CA GLY A 334 21.58 -0.21 2.54
C GLY A 334 22.80 -0.82 3.23
N SER A 335 23.29 -0.19 4.31
CA SER A 335 24.38 -0.71 5.13
C SER A 335 24.03 -0.65 6.60
N PHE A 336 24.73 -1.44 7.40
CA PHE A 336 24.60 -1.39 8.85
C PHE A 336 25.96 -1.66 9.50
N ALA A 337 26.19 -1.01 10.63
CA ALA A 337 27.39 -1.23 11.43
C ALA A 337 27.16 -2.37 12.44
N ARG A 338 28.05 -3.36 12.47
CA ARG A 338 28.07 -4.38 13.52
C ARG A 338 29.49 -4.74 13.90
N GLY A 339 29.85 -4.49 15.17
CA GLY A 339 31.23 -4.67 15.62
C GLY A 339 32.14 -3.58 15.07
N LYS A 340 33.18 -3.96 14.31
CA LYS A 340 34.14 -3.03 13.70
C LYS A 340 33.91 -2.80 12.20
N ASP A 341 33.00 -3.56 11.59
CA ASP A 341 32.80 -3.58 10.15
C ASP A 341 31.46 -2.94 9.77
N GLU A 342 31.44 -2.22 8.65
CA GLU A 342 30.23 -1.77 7.98
C GLU A 342 29.89 -2.79 6.88
N ILE A 343 28.69 -3.37 6.96
CA ILE A 343 28.25 -4.41 6.04
C ILE A 343 27.22 -3.80 5.08
N GLN A 344 27.49 -3.89 3.79
CA GLN A 344 26.54 -3.49 2.74
C GLN A 344 25.67 -4.68 2.32
N ALA A 345 24.40 -4.41 2.08
CA ALA A 345 23.43 -5.37 1.58
C ALA A 345 22.42 -4.66 0.66
N SER A 346 21.78 -5.42 -0.22
CA SER A 346 20.88 -4.86 -1.24
C SER A 346 19.42 -5.28 -1.05
N ALA A 347 19.11 -6.15 -0.08
CA ALA A 347 17.78 -6.69 0.14
C ALA A 347 16.73 -5.59 0.39
N SER A 348 15.60 -5.69 -0.30
CA SER A 348 14.42 -4.87 -0.02
C SER A 348 13.67 -5.38 1.20
N MET A 349 13.15 -4.47 2.02
CA MET A 349 12.32 -4.82 3.18
C MET A 349 10.84 -4.64 2.86
N VAL A 350 10.07 -5.70 3.04
CA VAL A 350 8.63 -5.70 2.78
C VAL A 350 7.86 -6.00 4.05
N PHE A 351 6.88 -5.18 4.36
CA PHE A 351 6.05 -5.29 5.54
C PHE A 351 4.59 -5.54 5.15
N VAL A 352 4.08 -6.75 5.44
CA VAL A 352 2.71 -7.14 5.07
C VAL A 352 1.86 -7.30 6.33
N GLY A 353 0.72 -6.62 6.37
CA GLY A 353 -0.15 -6.61 7.53
C GLY A 353 -1.63 -6.54 7.21
N ASN A 354 -2.44 -6.74 8.24
CA ASN A 354 -3.89 -6.71 8.10
C ASN A 354 -4.48 -5.48 8.80
N ILE A 355 -5.40 -4.80 8.11
CA ILE A 355 -6.28 -3.80 8.71
C ILE A 355 -7.62 -4.49 8.98
N ASN A 356 -8.03 -4.53 10.25
CA ASN A 356 -9.24 -5.24 10.68
C ASN A 356 -10.49 -4.34 10.72
N GLN A 357 -10.33 -3.02 10.54
CA GLN A 357 -11.40 -2.02 10.56
C GLN A 357 -11.51 -1.35 9.18
N SER A 358 -12.58 -0.60 8.92
CA SER A 358 -12.65 0.19 7.69
C SER A 358 -11.61 1.32 7.74
N VAL A 359 -11.06 1.67 6.57
CA VAL A 359 -10.03 2.72 6.45
C VAL A 359 -10.55 4.05 6.99
N ASP A 360 -11.81 4.38 6.74
CA ASP A 360 -12.45 5.60 7.26
C ASP A 360 -12.43 5.66 8.79
N VAL A 361 -12.66 4.52 9.46
CA VAL A 361 -12.63 4.45 10.92
C VAL A 361 -11.20 4.58 11.42
N VAL A 362 -10.24 3.88 10.81
CA VAL A 362 -8.82 3.98 11.17
C VAL A 362 -8.32 5.41 11.01
N MET A 363 -8.66 6.07 9.90
CA MET A 363 -8.26 7.45 9.63
C MET A 363 -8.83 8.46 10.62
N ARG A 364 -9.97 8.17 11.26
CA ARG A 364 -10.62 9.01 12.28
C ARG A 364 -10.19 8.71 13.71
N THR A 365 -9.71 7.51 13.99
CA THR A 365 -9.43 7.02 15.35
C THR A 365 -7.94 6.88 15.65
N SER A 366 -7.11 6.66 14.62
CA SER A 366 -5.66 6.44 14.72
C SER A 366 -4.97 6.84 13.40
N HIS A 367 -4.02 6.05 12.93
CA HIS A 367 -3.28 6.20 11.67
C HIS A 367 -3.15 4.85 10.94
N LEU A 368 -2.80 4.88 9.65
CA LEU A 368 -2.75 3.66 8.84
C LEU A 368 -1.66 2.66 9.27
N PHE A 369 -0.60 3.12 9.96
CA PHE A 369 0.45 2.26 10.51
C PHE A 369 0.10 1.57 11.84
N ASP A 370 -1.11 1.75 12.37
CA ASP A 370 -1.58 1.14 13.63
C ASP A 370 -1.38 -0.38 13.73
N PRO A 371 -1.44 -1.18 12.63
CA PRO A 371 -1.13 -2.61 12.68
C PRO A 371 0.32 -2.97 13.01
N PHE A 372 1.28 -2.04 12.99
CA PHE A 372 2.65 -2.32 13.41
C PHE A 372 2.74 -2.52 14.94
N PRO A 373 3.81 -3.15 15.45
CA PRO A 373 4.07 -3.18 16.89
C PRO A 373 4.27 -1.76 17.42
N ASP A 374 3.84 -1.47 18.65
CA ASP A 374 3.88 -0.11 19.24
C ASP A 374 5.24 0.58 19.12
N VAL A 375 6.33 -0.19 19.25
CA VAL A 375 7.73 0.28 19.13
C VAL A 375 8.11 0.77 17.72
N MET A 376 7.31 0.45 16.71
CA MET A 376 7.48 0.88 15.32
C MET A 376 6.32 1.77 14.84
N ALA A 377 5.09 1.46 15.25
CA ALA A 377 3.87 2.12 14.79
C ALA A 377 3.86 3.63 15.09
N ASN A 378 4.52 4.06 16.17
CA ASN A 378 4.64 5.46 16.57
C ASN A 378 6.05 6.05 16.37
N ASP A 379 6.95 5.31 15.73
CA ASP A 379 8.34 5.73 15.52
C ASP A 379 8.47 6.44 14.17
N SER A 380 8.37 7.77 14.19
CA SER A 380 8.44 8.60 12.99
C SER A 380 9.73 8.39 12.20
N ALA A 381 10.86 8.16 12.88
CA ALA A 381 12.14 7.92 12.21
C ALA A 381 12.14 6.57 11.45
N PHE A 382 11.53 5.53 12.01
CA PHE A 382 11.36 4.26 11.29
C PHE A 382 10.42 4.42 10.09
N LEU A 383 9.23 4.99 10.32
CA LEU A 383 8.18 5.09 9.30
C LEU A 383 8.58 6.01 8.13
N ASP A 384 9.35 7.06 8.38
CA ASP A 384 9.85 7.98 7.33
C ASP A 384 10.81 7.31 6.35
N ARG A 385 11.35 6.13 6.67
CA ARG A 385 12.18 5.32 5.76
C ARG A 385 11.36 4.41 4.84
N ILE A 386 10.04 4.32 5.02
CA ILE A 386 9.15 3.57 4.11
C ILE A 386 9.00 4.34 2.81
N HIS A 387 9.40 3.76 1.68
CA HIS A 387 9.32 4.45 0.39
C HIS A 387 7.90 4.45 -0.19
N ASN A 388 7.14 3.38 0.03
CA ASN A 388 5.84 3.19 -0.58
C ASN A 388 4.89 2.48 0.38
N TYR A 389 3.72 3.09 0.57
CA TYR A 389 2.58 2.48 1.22
C TYR A 389 1.55 2.09 0.18
N LEU A 390 1.40 0.78 -0.03
CA LEU A 390 0.37 0.23 -0.91
C LEU A 390 -0.98 0.13 -0.17
N PRO A 391 -2.05 0.75 -0.69
CA PRO A 391 -3.39 0.66 -0.12
C PRO A 391 -4.01 -0.72 -0.37
N GLY A 392 -3.70 -1.70 0.48
CA GLY A 392 -4.13 -3.10 0.29
C GLY A 392 -5.65 -3.30 0.31
N TRP A 393 -6.41 -2.29 0.77
CA TRP A 393 -7.88 -2.27 0.73
C TRP A 393 -8.47 -1.95 -0.65
N GLU A 394 -7.70 -1.37 -1.57
CA GLU A 394 -8.12 -1.16 -2.97
C GLU A 394 -8.01 -2.47 -3.78
N ILE A 395 -7.23 -3.44 -3.30
CA ILE A 395 -7.10 -4.76 -3.92
C ILE A 395 -8.27 -5.64 -3.48
N PRO A 396 -9.06 -6.18 -4.43
CA PRO A 396 -10.23 -6.98 -4.08
C PRO A 396 -9.81 -8.33 -3.48
N LYS A 397 -10.64 -8.85 -2.58
CA LYS A 397 -10.42 -10.19 -2.01
C LYS A 397 -10.48 -11.24 -3.10
N TYR A 398 -9.55 -12.18 -3.08
CA TYR A 398 -9.40 -13.18 -4.13
C TYR A 398 -10.63 -14.07 -4.26
N LYS A 399 -11.05 -14.26 -5.51
CA LYS A 399 -12.09 -15.20 -5.94
C LYS A 399 -11.51 -16.14 -6.99
N PRO A 400 -12.04 -17.35 -7.17
CA PRO A 400 -11.57 -18.26 -8.22
C PRO A 400 -11.48 -17.64 -9.62
N SER A 401 -12.41 -16.73 -9.96
CA SER A 401 -12.42 -16.02 -11.24
C SER A 401 -11.24 -15.07 -11.45
N PHE A 402 -10.55 -14.66 -10.38
CA PHE A 402 -9.40 -13.73 -10.45
C PHE A 402 -8.10 -14.43 -10.83
N PHE A 403 -8.06 -15.76 -10.79
CA PHE A 403 -6.87 -16.50 -11.19
C PHE A 403 -6.89 -16.78 -12.68
N THR A 404 -5.78 -16.46 -13.34
CA THR A 404 -5.67 -16.65 -14.79
C THR A 404 -5.59 -18.12 -15.17
N LYS A 405 -6.18 -18.42 -16.34
CA LYS A 405 -5.97 -19.68 -17.05
C LYS A 405 -5.13 -19.50 -18.32
N GLY A 406 -4.64 -18.28 -18.54
CA GLY A 406 -3.86 -17.91 -19.71
C GLY A 406 -2.37 -18.24 -19.57
N TYR A 407 -1.63 -17.76 -20.56
CA TYR A 407 -0.17 -17.85 -20.61
C TYR A 407 0.48 -16.67 -19.90
N GLY A 408 1.55 -16.94 -19.18
CA GLY A 408 2.43 -15.94 -18.58
C GLY A 408 3.87 -16.46 -18.54
N PHE A 409 4.84 -15.60 -18.23
CA PHE A 409 6.24 -16.02 -18.15
C PHE A 409 6.43 -17.11 -17.10
N ILE A 410 7.38 -18.02 -17.35
CA ILE A 410 7.84 -18.96 -16.34
C ILE A 410 8.40 -18.15 -15.16
N THR A 411 7.94 -18.46 -13.95
CA THR A 411 8.26 -17.67 -12.76
C THR A 411 9.76 -17.52 -12.50
N ASP A 412 10.53 -18.59 -12.72
CA ASP A 412 11.99 -18.53 -12.55
C ASP A 412 12.68 -17.65 -13.60
N TYR A 413 12.26 -17.71 -14.87
CA TYR A 413 12.73 -16.80 -15.92
C TYR A 413 12.47 -15.34 -15.53
N PHE A 414 11.23 -15.03 -15.12
CA PHE A 414 10.86 -13.68 -14.74
C PHE A 414 11.59 -13.21 -13.47
N ALA A 415 11.88 -14.11 -12.52
CA ALA A 415 12.68 -13.78 -11.34
C ALA A 415 14.13 -13.40 -11.70
N GLU A 416 14.75 -14.07 -12.66
CA GLU A 416 16.07 -13.66 -13.17
C GLU A 416 16.01 -12.32 -13.90
N VAL A 417 14.97 -12.08 -14.72
CA VAL A 417 14.75 -10.78 -15.37
C VAL A 417 14.68 -9.68 -14.31
N MET A 418 13.88 -9.87 -13.26
CA MET A 418 13.76 -8.89 -12.18
C MET A 418 15.10 -8.64 -11.49
N ARG A 419 15.90 -9.69 -11.26
CA ARG A 419 17.21 -9.58 -10.63
C ARG A 419 18.22 -8.82 -11.50
N GLU A 420 18.25 -9.05 -12.81
CA GLU A 420 19.09 -8.26 -13.73
C GLU A 420 18.66 -6.79 -13.77
N LEU A 421 17.36 -6.51 -13.72
CA LEU A 421 16.84 -5.14 -13.65
C LEU A 421 17.27 -4.38 -12.38
N ARG A 422 17.68 -5.07 -11.30
CA ARG A 422 18.26 -4.43 -10.09
C ARG A 422 19.61 -3.76 -10.35
N LYS A 423 20.31 -4.11 -11.44
CA LYS A 423 21.64 -3.55 -11.76
C LYS A 423 21.57 -2.18 -12.43
N ILE A 424 20.41 -1.82 -12.97
CA ILE A 424 20.16 -0.53 -13.63
C ILE A 424 19.28 0.35 -12.74
N SER A 425 19.15 1.64 -13.06
CA SER A 425 18.29 2.58 -12.35
C SER A 425 17.63 3.53 -13.34
N TYR A 426 16.36 3.85 -13.11
CA TYR A 426 15.60 4.87 -13.83
C TYR A 426 15.07 5.94 -12.85
N GLY A 427 15.75 6.14 -11.73
CA GLY A 427 15.30 7.06 -10.69
C GLY A 427 15.31 8.53 -11.10
N ASP A 428 15.98 8.88 -12.19
CA ASP A 428 16.08 10.20 -12.79
C ASP A 428 15.27 10.33 -14.09
N ALA A 429 14.56 9.28 -14.52
CA ALA A 429 13.85 9.26 -15.80
C ALA A 429 12.81 10.39 -15.96
N PHE A 430 12.25 10.88 -14.86
CA PHE A 430 11.30 12.00 -14.89
C PHE A 430 11.95 13.38 -14.99
N GLU A 431 13.24 13.53 -14.70
CA GLU A 431 13.88 14.86 -14.60
C GLU A 431 13.94 15.60 -15.93
N ALA A 432 13.98 14.87 -17.04
CA ALA A 432 13.92 15.46 -18.38
C ALA A 432 12.61 16.25 -18.59
N TYR A 433 11.51 15.80 -18.00
CA TYR A 433 10.17 16.32 -18.24
C TYR A 433 9.58 17.10 -17.06
N PHE A 434 9.95 16.73 -15.82
CA PHE A 434 9.34 17.22 -14.60
C PHE A 434 10.38 17.52 -13.51
N LYS A 435 10.03 18.41 -12.59
CA LYS A 435 10.73 18.66 -11.32
C LYS A 435 9.82 18.34 -10.15
N LEU A 436 10.39 17.87 -9.05
CA LEU A 436 9.61 17.69 -7.81
C LEU A 436 9.36 19.05 -7.15
N GLY A 437 8.19 19.20 -6.53
CA GLY A 437 7.84 20.41 -5.80
C GLY A 437 8.62 20.59 -4.49
N ASN A 438 8.52 21.78 -3.91
CA ASN A 438 9.41 22.20 -2.81
C ASN A 438 9.10 21.54 -1.45
N GLN A 439 7.95 20.88 -1.30
CA GLN A 439 7.58 20.19 -0.05
C GLN A 439 8.16 18.78 0.07
N LEU A 440 8.81 18.26 -0.97
CA LEU A 440 9.49 16.97 -0.90
C LEU A 440 10.87 17.14 -0.27
N ASN A 441 11.09 16.51 0.90
CA ASN A 441 12.43 16.44 1.48
C ASN A 441 13.30 15.40 0.75
N GLN A 442 14.56 15.24 1.19
CA GLN A 442 15.49 14.30 0.56
C GLN A 442 15.00 12.84 0.62
N ARG A 443 14.37 12.41 1.72
CA ARG A 443 13.83 11.05 1.86
C ARG A 443 12.60 10.85 0.97
N ASP A 444 11.73 11.86 0.88
CA ASP A 444 10.60 11.88 -0.05
C ASP A 444 11.08 11.74 -1.49
N THR A 445 12.12 12.50 -1.86
CA THR A 445 12.75 12.42 -3.17
C THR A 445 13.30 11.02 -3.45
N ILE A 446 14.06 10.43 -2.53
CA ILE A 446 14.60 9.06 -2.69
C ILE A 446 13.46 8.04 -2.87
N ALA A 447 12.40 8.14 -2.06
CA ALA A 447 11.25 7.26 -2.13
C ALA A 447 10.53 7.33 -3.49
N VAL A 448 10.27 8.54 -3.98
CA VAL A 448 9.65 8.77 -5.29
C VAL A 448 10.54 8.23 -6.40
N ARG A 449 11.84 8.57 -6.40
CA ARG A 449 12.81 8.08 -7.40
C ARG A 449 12.87 6.56 -7.47
N LYS A 450 12.97 5.88 -6.33
CA LYS A 450 12.98 4.41 -6.31
C LYS A 450 11.68 3.81 -6.83
N THR A 451 10.54 4.41 -6.49
CA THR A 451 9.23 3.94 -6.96
C THR A 451 9.06 4.15 -8.47
N VAL A 452 9.48 5.30 -9.01
CA VAL A 452 9.52 5.56 -10.45
C VAL A 452 10.42 4.55 -11.15
N SER A 453 11.64 4.37 -10.64
CA SER A 453 12.59 3.42 -11.21
C SER A 453 12.03 2.00 -11.26
N GLY A 454 11.42 1.52 -10.17
CA GLY A 454 10.83 0.18 -10.11
C GLY A 454 9.68 -0.02 -11.08
N MET A 455 8.77 0.96 -11.17
CA MET A 455 7.64 0.90 -12.10
C MET A 455 8.11 0.94 -13.57
N ILE A 456 9.09 1.79 -13.91
CA ILE A 456 9.68 1.85 -15.25
C ILE A 456 10.37 0.54 -15.61
N LYS A 457 11.16 -0.05 -14.71
CA LYS A 457 11.80 -1.35 -14.94
C LYS A 457 10.81 -2.46 -15.25
N LEU A 458 9.64 -2.45 -14.61
CA LEU A 458 8.61 -3.47 -14.81
C LEU A 458 7.82 -3.24 -16.10
N ILE A 459 7.35 -2.01 -16.33
CA ILE A 459 6.44 -1.69 -17.45
C ILE A 459 7.20 -1.40 -18.76
N TYR A 460 8.38 -0.80 -18.67
CA TYR A 460 9.23 -0.39 -19.79
C TYR A 460 10.67 -0.91 -19.64
N PRO A 461 10.91 -2.23 -19.53
CA PRO A 461 12.27 -2.80 -19.36
C PRO A 461 13.23 -2.53 -20.52
N HIS A 462 12.69 -2.17 -21.69
CA HIS A 462 13.40 -1.68 -22.89
C HIS A 462 13.96 -0.27 -22.77
N GLY A 463 13.47 0.54 -21.82
CA GLY A 463 13.94 1.90 -21.61
C GLY A 463 13.34 2.93 -22.55
N GLU A 464 12.33 2.57 -23.36
CA GLU A 464 11.56 3.52 -24.17
C GLU A 464 10.23 3.84 -23.49
N PHE A 465 9.96 5.13 -23.30
CA PHE A 465 8.74 5.64 -22.67
C PHE A 465 8.54 7.11 -23.08
N SER A 466 7.29 7.53 -23.17
CA SER A 466 6.92 8.92 -23.46
C SER A 466 6.88 9.80 -22.21
N LYS A 467 6.70 11.12 -22.40
CA LYS A 467 6.49 12.07 -21.30
C LYS A 467 5.25 11.68 -20.48
N GLU A 468 4.18 11.27 -21.15
CA GLU A 468 2.90 10.89 -20.56
C GLU A 468 3.00 9.61 -19.74
N ASP A 469 3.74 8.61 -20.26
CA ASP A 469 4.03 7.37 -19.54
C ASP A 469 4.75 7.65 -18.21
N VAL A 470 5.76 8.52 -18.26
CA VAL A 470 6.55 8.92 -17.09
C VAL A 470 5.74 9.76 -16.12
N GLU A 471 4.85 10.65 -16.60
CA GLU A 471 3.96 11.43 -15.74
C GLU A 471 3.01 10.51 -14.94
N GLU A 472 2.45 9.48 -15.59
CA GLU A 472 1.55 8.54 -14.92
C GLU A 472 2.28 7.77 -13.80
N VAL A 473 3.50 7.30 -14.08
CA VAL A 473 4.37 6.63 -13.11
C VAL A 473 4.76 7.57 -11.97
N LEU A 474 5.13 8.82 -12.28
CA LEU A 474 5.52 9.82 -11.30
C LEU A 474 4.35 10.16 -10.35
N ARG A 475 3.16 10.36 -10.89
CA ARG A 475 1.95 10.63 -10.10
C ARG A 475 1.66 9.47 -9.13
N PHE A 476 1.72 8.23 -9.61
CA PHE A 476 1.56 7.05 -8.77
C PHE A 476 2.62 6.99 -7.66
N ALA A 477 3.89 7.23 -7.99
CA ALA A 477 4.99 7.22 -7.03
C ALA A 477 4.82 8.26 -5.92
N ILE A 478 4.43 9.49 -6.28
CA ILE A 478 4.15 10.57 -5.33
C ILE A 478 2.96 10.21 -4.44
N GLU A 479 1.89 9.64 -4.99
CA GLU A 479 0.71 9.23 -4.22
C GLU A 479 1.08 8.21 -3.12
N MET A 480 1.84 7.17 -3.49
CA MET A 480 2.26 6.13 -2.54
C MET A 480 3.15 6.68 -1.43
N ARG A 481 4.04 7.63 -1.75
CA ARG A 481 4.89 8.29 -0.74
C ARG A 481 4.11 9.31 0.10
N ARG A 482 3.18 10.06 -0.50
CA ARG A 482 2.32 11.00 0.23
C ARG A 482 1.53 10.30 1.32
N ARG A 483 1.04 9.07 1.06
CA ARG A 483 0.37 8.26 2.09
C ARG A 483 1.18 8.11 3.38
N VAL A 484 2.48 7.83 3.25
CA VAL A 484 3.40 7.73 4.38
C VAL A 484 3.47 9.06 5.12
N LYS A 485 3.65 10.16 4.38
CA LYS A 485 3.77 11.52 4.92
C LYS A 485 2.52 12.00 5.65
N GLU A 486 1.34 11.70 5.12
CA GLU A 486 0.06 12.03 5.78
C GLU A 486 -0.07 11.31 7.13
N GLN A 487 0.44 10.08 7.26
CA GLN A 487 0.46 9.41 8.57
C GLN A 487 1.52 9.97 9.50
N LEU A 488 2.71 10.31 8.98
CA LEU A 488 3.75 10.97 9.77
C LEU A 488 3.28 12.32 10.32
N LYS A 489 2.51 13.10 9.54
CA LYS A 489 1.85 14.33 10.02
C LYS A 489 0.91 14.04 11.19
N LYS A 490 0.14 12.95 11.14
CA LYS A 490 -0.74 12.55 12.26
C LYS A 490 0.05 12.13 13.52
N ILE A 491 1.18 11.44 13.35
CA ILE A 491 1.96 10.88 14.45
C ILE A 491 2.90 11.92 15.08
N GLY A 492 3.69 12.62 14.25
CA GLY A 492 4.71 13.59 14.64
C GLY A 492 4.26 15.06 14.61
N GLY A 493 3.03 15.34 14.18
CA GLY A 493 2.47 16.68 14.17
C GLY A 493 3.24 17.65 13.26
N MET A 494 3.62 18.81 13.83
CA MET A 494 4.27 19.91 13.11
C MET A 494 5.65 19.56 12.54
N GLU A 495 6.29 18.47 12.95
CA GLU A 495 7.56 18.03 12.33
C GLU A 495 7.37 17.60 10.86
N PHE A 496 6.16 17.17 10.48
CA PHE A 496 5.86 16.59 9.17
C PHE A 496 4.74 17.33 8.42
N PHE A 497 4.65 18.66 8.57
CA PHE A 497 3.57 19.46 7.97
C PHE A 497 3.62 19.56 6.43
N ASP A 498 4.81 19.42 5.82
CA ASP A 498 5.03 19.40 4.38
C ASP A 498 4.52 18.09 3.75
N VAL A 499 3.21 18.03 3.49
CA VAL A 499 2.50 16.86 2.92
C VAL A 499 1.90 17.10 1.53
N ASN A 500 1.87 18.35 1.06
CA ASN A 500 1.33 18.68 -0.27
C ASN A 500 2.39 18.39 -1.34
N LEU A 501 2.64 17.11 -1.57
CA LEU A 501 3.60 16.67 -2.56
C LEU A 501 3.10 16.96 -3.98
N SER A 502 3.98 17.54 -4.79
CA SER A 502 3.68 18.01 -6.14
C SER A 502 4.84 17.75 -7.10
N TYR A 503 4.56 17.93 -8.39
CA TYR A 503 5.56 17.98 -9.45
C TYR A 503 5.24 19.13 -10.41
N ILE A 504 6.26 19.64 -11.08
CA ILE A 504 6.21 20.80 -11.97
C ILE A 504 6.62 20.35 -13.37
N ASP A 505 5.81 20.65 -14.38
CA ASP A 505 6.16 20.41 -15.77
C ASP A 505 7.24 21.39 -16.25
N ASN A 506 8.33 20.88 -16.83
CA ASN A 506 9.46 21.71 -17.27
C ASN A 506 9.12 22.60 -18.47
N GLU A 507 8.11 22.25 -19.27
CA GLU A 507 7.70 23.01 -20.47
C GLU A 507 6.64 24.05 -20.12
N THR A 508 5.61 23.66 -19.36
CA THR A 508 4.48 24.56 -19.04
C THR A 508 4.68 25.35 -17.75
N PHE A 509 5.61 24.92 -16.89
CA PHE A 509 5.81 25.42 -15.52
C PHE A 509 4.57 25.26 -14.61
N GLU A 510 3.61 24.42 -15.00
CA GLU A 510 2.44 24.11 -14.20
C GLU A 510 2.83 23.18 -13.05
N GLU A 511 2.53 23.58 -11.81
CA GLU A 511 2.68 22.74 -10.63
C GLU A 511 1.40 21.95 -10.37
N LYS A 512 1.53 20.61 -10.35
CA LYS A 512 0.43 19.67 -10.13
C LYS A 512 0.61 18.97 -8.78
N PHE A 513 -0.39 19.12 -7.91
CA PHE A 513 -0.42 18.48 -6.59
C PHE A 513 -1.08 17.10 -6.67
N VAL A 514 -0.49 16.11 -5.99
CA VAL A 514 -0.99 14.73 -6.00
C VAL A 514 -1.67 14.43 -4.67
N ALA A 515 -2.99 14.18 -4.69
CA ALA A 515 -3.78 13.82 -3.51
C ALA A 515 -3.81 12.31 -3.25
N VAL A 516 -4.23 11.91 -2.04
CA VAL A 516 -4.50 10.49 -1.69
C VAL A 516 -6.02 10.25 -1.59
N PRO A 517 -6.59 9.18 -2.17
CA PRO A 517 -8.05 8.95 -2.20
C PRO A 517 -8.74 8.84 -0.83
N GLU A 518 -8.06 8.31 0.19
CA GLU A 518 -8.57 8.12 1.55
C GLU A 518 -8.51 9.40 2.40
N GLN A 519 -7.78 10.43 1.94
CA GLN A 519 -8.17 11.79 2.29
C GLN A 519 -9.44 12.06 1.51
N GLY A 520 -10.57 11.64 2.08
CA GLY A 520 -11.87 11.91 1.50
C GLY A 520 -11.91 13.37 1.04
N SER A 521 -12.37 13.58 -0.20
CA SER A 521 -12.78 14.89 -0.70
C SER A 521 -13.77 15.50 0.30
N SER A 522 -13.27 16.32 1.21
CA SER A 522 -14.00 17.27 2.05
C SER A 522 -13.01 17.77 3.08
N THR A 523 -12.42 18.92 2.79
CA THR A 523 -12.10 19.83 3.88
C THR A 523 -13.27 19.85 4.88
N LEU A 524 -12.97 19.87 6.18
CA LEU A 524 -14.00 19.82 7.22
C LEU A 524 -15.06 20.93 7.05
N ILE A 525 -14.68 22.02 6.40
CA ILE A 525 -15.54 23.09 5.93
C ILE A 525 -15.86 22.84 4.44
N PRO A 526 -17.15 22.67 4.08
CA PRO A 526 -17.57 22.50 2.70
C PRO A 526 -17.23 23.71 1.81
N VAL A 527 -17.05 23.46 0.53
CA VAL A 527 -16.94 24.52 -0.49
C VAL A 527 -18.35 24.95 -0.91
N GLY A 528 -18.64 26.26 -0.80
CA GLY A 528 -19.91 26.86 -1.19
C GLY A 528 -20.71 27.43 0.00
N THR A 529 -21.93 27.87 -0.28
CA THR A 529 -22.81 28.50 0.70
C THR A 529 -23.49 27.46 1.58
N GLU A 530 -23.35 27.62 2.89
CA GLU A 530 -23.97 26.77 3.90
C GLU A 530 -25.44 27.12 4.13
N LYS A 531 -26.13 26.31 4.94
CA LYS A 531 -27.49 26.65 5.40
C LYS A 531 -27.43 27.75 6.47
N PRO A 532 -28.45 28.62 6.57
CA PRO A 532 -28.58 29.54 7.71
C PRO A 532 -28.46 28.81 9.05
N GLY A 533 -27.72 29.39 10.00
CA GLY A 533 -27.48 28.82 11.32
C GLY A 533 -26.27 27.88 11.42
N HIS A 534 -25.50 27.71 10.34
CA HIS A 534 -24.27 26.92 10.31
C HIS A 534 -23.05 27.83 10.38
N VAL A 535 -22.19 27.63 11.37
CA VAL A 535 -20.98 28.45 11.59
C VAL A 535 -19.82 27.57 12.02
N TYR A 536 -18.62 27.89 11.54
CA TYR A 536 -17.37 27.21 11.92
C TYR A 536 -16.48 28.14 12.74
N SER A 537 -15.80 27.59 13.74
CA SER A 537 -14.85 28.32 14.59
C SER A 537 -13.65 27.46 14.92
N VAL A 538 -12.48 28.09 15.09
CA VAL A 538 -11.26 27.40 15.51
C VAL A 538 -10.85 27.94 16.88
N GLY A 539 -10.51 27.03 17.80
CA GLY A 539 -10.06 27.36 19.13
C GLY A 539 -9.40 26.18 19.83
N TYR A 540 -8.85 26.43 21.01
CA TYR A 540 -8.31 25.35 21.85
C TYR A 540 -9.45 24.58 22.50
N ASP A 541 -9.40 23.25 22.44
CA ASP A 541 -10.23 22.40 23.28
C ASP A 541 -9.71 22.35 24.73
N ALA A 542 -10.49 21.76 25.63
CA ALA A 542 -10.10 21.57 27.03
C ALA A 542 -8.82 20.73 27.22
N GLY A 543 -8.34 20.05 26.18
CA GLY A 543 -7.08 19.31 26.14
C GLY A 543 -5.90 20.13 25.61
N ASN A 544 -6.09 21.45 25.42
CA ASN A 544 -5.12 22.37 24.84
C ASN A 544 -4.69 22.01 23.41
N ARG A 545 -5.61 21.43 22.62
CA ARG A 545 -5.42 21.14 21.19
C ARG A 545 -6.27 22.10 20.36
N LEU A 546 -5.65 22.72 19.36
CA LEU A 546 -6.41 23.50 18.37
C LEU A 546 -7.32 22.58 17.56
N SER A 547 -8.61 22.90 17.56
CA SER A 547 -9.65 22.12 16.90
C SER A 547 -10.62 23.05 16.17
N LEU A 548 -11.26 22.50 15.14
CA LEU A 548 -12.39 23.09 14.44
C LEU A 548 -13.70 22.65 15.11
N PHE A 549 -14.52 23.64 15.44
CA PHE A 549 -15.85 23.46 16.00
C PHE A 549 -16.89 23.88 14.97
N LYS A 550 -17.90 23.03 14.79
CA LYS A 550 -19.09 23.35 14.00
C LYS A 550 -20.25 23.66 14.93
N ILE A 551 -20.92 24.76 14.67
CA ILE A 551 -22.18 25.15 15.30
C ILE A 551 -23.31 25.03 14.29
N GLU A 552 -24.36 24.32 14.68
CA GLU A 552 -25.58 24.16 13.89
C GLU A 552 -26.77 24.59 14.75
N THR A 553 -27.61 25.48 14.22
CA THR A 553 -28.77 26.01 14.94
C THR A 553 -30.05 25.74 14.20
N GLN A 554 -31.08 25.31 14.92
CA GLN A 554 -32.45 25.20 14.44
C GLN A 554 -33.36 26.17 15.22
N MET A 555 -34.31 26.78 14.50
CA MET A 555 -35.26 27.73 15.03
C MET A 555 -36.68 27.24 14.75
N THR A 556 -37.53 27.19 15.77
CA THR A 556 -38.96 26.83 15.66
C THR A 556 -39.82 27.88 16.33
N ALA A 557 -41.10 27.97 15.97
CA ALA A 557 -42.04 28.86 16.68
C ALA A 557 -42.20 28.39 18.14
N GLY A 558 -42.12 29.33 19.09
CA GLY A 558 -42.03 29.00 20.50
C GLY A 558 -42.14 30.21 21.43
N ASN A 559 -41.64 30.05 22.67
CA ASN A 559 -41.76 31.05 23.74
C ASN A 559 -40.38 31.54 24.22
N GLY A 560 -39.34 31.43 23.38
CA GLY A 560 -37.99 31.90 23.71
C GLY A 560 -37.17 30.91 24.53
N LYS A 561 -37.40 29.61 24.36
CA LYS A 561 -36.53 28.58 24.96
C LYS A 561 -35.22 28.48 24.19
N PHE A 562 -34.11 28.33 24.93
CA PHE A 562 -32.79 28.06 24.37
C PHE A 562 -32.27 26.75 24.93
N ALA A 563 -31.87 25.83 24.06
CA ALA A 563 -31.32 24.54 24.42
C ALA A 563 -30.03 24.28 23.66
N THR A 564 -29.07 23.65 24.34
CA THR A 564 -27.76 23.30 23.79
C THR A 564 -27.56 21.78 23.78
N THR A 565 -27.03 21.25 22.68
CA THR A 565 -26.74 19.83 22.46
C THR A 565 -25.33 19.64 21.90
N GLY A 566 -24.85 18.39 21.85
CA GLY A 566 -23.54 18.06 21.28
C GLY A 566 -22.34 18.36 22.19
N ILE A 567 -22.52 19.12 23.27
CA ILE A 567 -21.45 19.55 24.18
C ILE A 567 -21.07 18.55 25.29
N GLY A 568 -21.66 17.34 25.32
CA GLY A 568 -21.25 16.28 26.27
C GLY A 568 -21.33 16.64 27.77
N GLY A 569 -22.10 17.66 28.16
CA GLY A 569 -22.14 18.18 29.53
C GLY A 569 -21.02 19.16 29.90
N HIS A 570 -20.20 19.60 28.95
CA HIS A 570 -19.14 20.58 29.16
C HIS A 570 -19.70 21.91 29.68
N ARG A 571 -19.27 22.32 30.88
CA ARG A 571 -19.84 23.49 31.58
C ARG A 571 -19.49 24.81 30.90
N GLY A 572 -18.23 25.05 30.56
CA GLY A 572 -17.84 26.35 29.99
C GLY A 572 -18.37 26.55 28.56
N ALA A 573 -18.33 25.52 27.70
CA ALA A 573 -19.07 25.50 26.43
C ALA A 573 -20.55 25.93 26.58
N LYS A 574 -21.26 25.38 27.58
CA LYS A 574 -22.65 25.76 27.87
C LYS A 574 -22.78 27.22 28.30
N GLU A 575 -21.92 27.68 29.20
CA GLU A 575 -21.90 29.06 29.69
C GLU A 575 -21.58 30.06 28.57
N SER A 576 -20.68 29.71 27.67
CA SER A 576 -20.31 30.47 26.47
C SER A 576 -21.50 30.63 25.52
N MET A 577 -22.21 29.54 25.24
CA MET A 577 -23.43 29.58 24.42
C MET A 577 -24.57 30.37 25.08
N ASP A 578 -24.77 30.19 26.39
CA ASP A 578 -25.76 30.94 27.17
C ASP A 578 -25.45 32.44 27.20
N THR A 579 -24.16 32.79 27.25
CA THR A 579 -23.68 34.18 27.20
C THR A 579 -24.04 34.83 25.86
N ALA A 580 -23.80 34.13 24.76
CA ALA A 580 -24.16 34.58 23.42
C ALA A 580 -25.68 34.81 23.27
N TYR A 581 -26.51 33.87 23.74
CA TYR A 581 -27.96 34.00 23.69
C TYR A 581 -28.47 35.18 24.53
N LYS A 582 -27.95 35.37 25.75
CA LYS A 582 -28.31 36.50 26.62
C LYS A 582 -27.86 37.84 26.02
N TYR A 583 -26.67 37.89 25.44
CA TYR A 583 -26.18 39.10 24.77
C TYR A 583 -27.08 39.47 23.58
N LEU A 584 -27.43 38.50 22.72
CA LEU A 584 -28.34 38.73 21.62
C LEU A 584 -29.73 39.17 22.11
N LYS A 585 -30.24 38.58 23.20
CA LYS A 585 -31.53 38.98 23.78
C LYS A 585 -31.57 40.43 24.25
N ALA A 586 -30.46 40.95 24.76
CA ALA A 586 -30.37 42.35 25.19
C ALA A 586 -30.14 43.31 24.01
N ASN A 587 -29.48 42.86 22.93
CA ASN A 587 -28.95 43.75 21.88
C ASN A 587 -29.47 43.44 20.46
N ALA A 588 -30.45 42.55 20.27
CA ALA A 588 -30.95 42.14 18.96
C ALA A 588 -31.34 43.32 18.05
N GLY A 589 -31.91 44.39 18.64
CA GLY A 589 -32.33 45.58 17.91
C GLY A 589 -31.18 46.38 17.27
N GLN A 590 -29.93 46.19 17.71
CA GLN A 590 -28.75 46.81 17.11
C GLN A 590 -28.31 46.09 15.82
N VAL A 591 -28.69 44.81 15.66
CA VAL A 591 -28.40 44.02 14.45
C VAL A 591 -29.57 44.07 13.49
N SER A 592 -30.78 43.75 13.96
CA SER A 592 -32.00 43.86 13.17
C SER A 592 -33.24 43.87 14.06
N GLY A 593 -34.15 44.82 13.80
CA GLY A 593 -35.46 44.88 14.46
C GLY A 593 -36.39 43.71 14.13
N THR A 594 -36.04 42.87 13.15
CA THR A 594 -36.81 41.67 12.78
C THR A 594 -36.50 40.45 13.65
N ILE A 595 -35.41 40.46 14.42
CA ILE A 595 -35.02 39.34 15.27
C ILE A 595 -35.90 39.32 16.52
N SER A 596 -36.77 38.33 16.61
CA SER A 596 -37.72 38.16 17.73
C SER A 596 -37.41 36.87 18.50
N LEU A 597 -36.51 36.96 19.48
CA LEU A 597 -36.08 35.83 20.30
C LEU A 597 -37.16 35.30 21.27
N SER A 598 -38.19 36.11 21.58
CA SER A 598 -39.27 35.70 22.50
C SER A 598 -40.35 34.85 21.84
N GLN A 599 -40.42 34.85 20.51
CA GLN A 599 -41.43 34.14 19.72
C GLN A 599 -40.90 32.84 19.10
N HIS A 600 -39.63 32.52 19.33
CA HIS A 600 -38.97 31.38 18.72
C HIS A 600 -38.17 30.60 19.76
N ASP A 601 -38.21 29.28 19.68
CA ASP A 601 -37.35 28.39 20.43
C ASP A 601 -36.12 28.04 19.57
N PHE A 602 -34.96 27.94 20.21
CA PHE A 602 -33.67 27.69 19.56
C PHE A 602 -33.04 26.43 20.14
N ILE A 603 -32.61 25.54 19.25
CA ILE A 603 -31.80 24.37 19.60
C ILE A 603 -30.48 24.52 18.87
N LEU A 604 -29.38 24.56 19.62
CA LEU A 604 -28.05 24.75 19.09
C LEU A 604 -27.18 23.54 19.42
N ASN A 605 -26.56 22.99 18.39
CA ASN A 605 -25.66 21.85 18.49
C ASN A 605 -24.24 22.33 18.20
N ALA A 606 -23.29 22.00 19.07
CA ALA A 606 -21.87 22.13 18.74
C ALA A 606 -21.20 20.77 18.66
N THR A 607 -20.27 20.65 17.71
CA THR A 607 -19.48 19.44 17.50
C THR A 607 -18.03 19.82 17.28
N ASN A 608 -17.10 19.19 18.01
CA ASN A 608 -15.68 19.25 17.67
C ASN A 608 -15.45 18.31 16.47
N LEU A 609 -15.10 18.88 15.31
CA LEU A 609 -14.91 18.13 14.06
C LEU A 609 -13.59 17.36 13.99
N ASN A 610 -12.67 17.61 14.94
CA ASN A 610 -11.45 16.83 15.13
C ASN A 610 -11.63 15.67 16.13
N ASN A 611 -12.86 15.37 16.55
CA ASN A 611 -13.19 14.36 17.58
C ASN A 611 -12.45 14.58 18.94
N GLY A 612 -12.10 15.82 19.26
CA GLY A 612 -11.45 16.22 20.51
C GLY A 612 -12.42 16.55 21.64
N LEU A 613 -11.91 17.19 22.70
CA LEU A 613 -12.74 17.70 23.79
C LEU A 613 -13.52 18.95 23.34
N MET A 614 -14.49 19.40 24.14
CA MET A 614 -15.15 20.68 23.87
C MET A 614 -14.27 21.87 24.27
N THR A 615 -14.62 23.05 23.75
CA THR A 615 -13.98 24.33 24.09
C THR A 615 -14.90 25.21 24.93
N ASP A 616 -14.29 26.11 25.70
CA ASP A 616 -14.99 27.17 26.44
C ASP A 616 -15.20 28.44 25.62
N HIS A 617 -14.71 28.47 24.38
CA HIS A 617 -14.69 29.65 23.52
C HIS A 617 -15.60 29.48 22.29
N LEU A 618 -16.92 29.51 22.48
CA LEU A 618 -17.91 29.36 21.41
C LEU A 618 -18.86 30.56 21.27
N SER A 619 -18.71 31.61 22.06
CA SER A 619 -19.79 32.57 22.27
C SER A 619 -20.01 33.45 21.03
N LEU A 620 -18.95 33.88 20.35
CA LEU A 620 -19.08 34.63 19.11
C LEU A 620 -19.67 33.79 17.98
N ALA A 621 -19.16 32.57 17.78
CA ALA A 621 -19.69 31.67 16.77
C ALA A 621 -21.16 31.30 17.02
N THR A 622 -21.54 31.13 18.29
CA THR A 622 -22.95 30.90 18.73
C THR A 622 -23.83 32.12 18.41
N TYR A 623 -23.35 33.32 18.71
CA TYR A 623 -24.05 34.57 18.42
C TYR A 623 -24.32 34.74 16.93
N LEU A 624 -23.32 34.48 16.08
CA LEU A 624 -23.45 34.54 14.63
C LEU A 624 -24.40 33.47 14.09
N ALA A 625 -24.36 32.25 14.63
CA ALA A 625 -25.28 31.18 14.23
C ALA A 625 -26.74 31.54 14.54
N LEU A 626 -27.00 32.12 15.72
CA LEU A 626 -28.33 32.60 16.13
C LEU A 626 -28.86 33.72 15.22
N ILE A 627 -28.01 34.68 14.83
CA ILE A 627 -28.40 35.74 13.90
C ILE A 627 -28.65 35.18 12.50
N SER A 628 -27.76 34.32 12.02
CA SER A 628 -27.86 33.68 10.71
C SER A 628 -29.20 32.95 10.54
N ILE A 629 -29.59 32.11 11.50
CA ILE A 629 -30.88 31.41 11.45
C ILE A 629 -32.08 32.36 11.62
N SER A 630 -31.99 33.37 12.50
CA SER A 630 -33.07 34.32 12.77
C SER A 630 -33.39 35.20 11.55
N LEU A 631 -32.39 35.48 10.72
CA LEU A 631 -32.54 36.26 9.48
C LEU A 631 -32.72 35.38 8.24
N ALA A 632 -32.71 34.05 8.40
CA ALA A 632 -32.68 33.09 7.29
C ALA A 632 -31.60 33.41 6.24
N LYS A 633 -30.44 33.92 6.70
CA LYS A 633 -29.31 34.29 5.85
C LYS A 633 -28.09 33.45 6.21
N PRO A 634 -27.47 32.75 5.25
CA PRO A 634 -26.26 31.99 5.50
C PRO A 634 -25.06 32.91 5.75
N THR A 635 -24.04 32.40 6.43
CA THR A 635 -22.75 33.10 6.50
C THR A 635 -22.02 33.04 5.17
N VAL A 636 -21.04 33.90 4.99
CA VAL A 636 -20.18 33.90 3.80
C VAL A 636 -19.52 32.52 3.61
N ASP A 637 -19.39 32.09 2.36
CA ASP A 637 -18.79 30.82 1.96
C ASP A 637 -17.41 30.57 2.58
N SER A 638 -17.22 29.33 3.07
CA SER A 638 -15.97 28.82 3.64
C SER A 638 -15.35 29.75 4.71
N LEU A 639 -16.20 30.36 5.53
CA LEU A 639 -15.83 31.28 6.61
C LEU A 639 -15.51 30.52 7.91
N VAL A 640 -14.39 30.89 8.55
CA VAL A 640 -14.08 30.56 9.94
C VAL A 640 -14.16 31.81 10.81
N VAL A 641 -14.84 31.68 11.95
CA VAL A 641 -14.97 32.72 12.95
C VAL A 641 -13.92 32.52 14.04
N VAL A 642 -13.11 33.55 14.27
CA VAL A 642 -12.06 33.55 15.29
C VAL A 642 -12.33 34.67 16.29
N GLY A 643 -12.15 34.35 17.58
CA GLY A 643 -12.43 35.24 18.70
C GLY A 643 -13.66 34.83 19.50
N ASP A 644 -13.88 35.52 20.61
CA ASP A 644 -14.95 35.23 21.56
C ASP A 644 -15.63 36.54 22.01
N LEU A 645 -16.80 36.46 22.63
CA LEU A 645 -17.52 37.61 23.18
C LEU A 645 -17.78 37.46 24.66
N THR A 646 -17.72 38.58 25.37
CA THR A 646 -18.13 38.64 26.79
C THR A 646 -19.58 39.10 26.90
N ILE A 647 -20.22 38.84 28.05
CA ILE A 647 -21.59 39.31 28.31
C ILE A 647 -21.75 40.84 28.23
N GLY A 648 -20.67 41.59 28.40
CA GLY A 648 -20.62 43.05 28.25
C GLY A 648 -20.39 43.53 26.82
N GLY A 649 -20.27 42.64 25.83
CA GLY A 649 -20.05 42.99 24.42
C GLY A 649 -18.60 43.30 24.05
N SER A 650 -17.64 43.01 24.94
CA SER A 650 -16.21 43.13 24.60
C SER A 650 -15.74 41.94 23.77
N VAL A 651 -14.92 42.23 22.74
CA VAL A 651 -14.28 41.26 21.86
C VAL A 651 -13.06 40.64 22.55
N VAL A 652 -12.98 39.32 22.56
CA VAL A 652 -11.83 38.57 23.07
C VAL A 652 -10.95 38.13 21.90
N LYS A 653 -9.66 38.39 22.03
CA LYS A 653 -8.64 38.06 21.03
C LYS A 653 -8.28 36.55 21.10
N PRO A 654 -8.07 35.87 19.97
CA PRO A 654 -7.59 34.48 19.97
C PRO A 654 -6.15 34.38 20.49
N GLU A 655 -5.84 33.24 21.09
CA GLU A 655 -4.46 32.86 21.43
C GLU A 655 -3.78 32.19 20.23
N ASN A 656 -2.50 32.49 20.02
CA ASN A 656 -1.66 31.88 18.97
C ASN A 656 -2.30 31.91 17.56
N LEU A 657 -2.25 33.09 16.95
CA LEU A 657 -2.90 33.36 15.66
C LEU A 657 -2.36 32.49 14.52
N ALA A 658 -1.05 32.23 14.49
CA ALA A 658 -0.42 31.44 13.42
C ALA A 658 -0.98 30.01 13.37
N ASP A 659 -1.00 29.32 14.52
CA ASP A 659 -1.50 27.94 14.59
C ASP A 659 -3.02 27.89 14.35
N THR A 660 -3.76 28.89 14.83
CA THR A 660 -5.21 29.01 14.57
C THR A 660 -5.51 29.12 13.07
N LEU A 661 -4.77 29.98 12.36
CA LEU A 661 -4.90 30.13 10.92
C LEU A 661 -4.46 28.87 10.18
N GLN A 662 -3.45 28.15 10.67
CA GLN A 662 -3.04 26.88 10.06
C GLN A 662 -4.15 25.83 10.13
N VAL A 663 -4.78 25.66 11.30
CA VAL A 663 -5.92 24.74 11.45
C VAL A 663 -7.11 25.16 10.56
N ALA A 664 -7.35 26.47 10.41
CA ALA A 664 -8.39 26.96 9.51
C ALA A 664 -8.08 26.61 8.03
N ARG A 665 -6.83 26.72 7.59
CA ARG A 665 -6.39 26.37 6.22
C ARG A 665 -6.57 24.88 5.97
N ASP A 666 -6.07 24.07 6.89
CA ASP A 666 -6.15 22.60 6.82
C ASP A 666 -7.62 22.12 6.84
N SER A 667 -8.49 22.88 7.49
CA SER A 667 -9.94 22.64 7.55
C SER A 667 -10.70 23.13 6.30
N GLY A 668 -10.03 23.79 5.36
CA GLY A 668 -10.58 24.33 4.10
C GLY A 668 -11.23 25.70 4.16
N ALA A 669 -10.92 26.49 5.18
CA ALA A 669 -11.35 27.88 5.22
C ALA A 669 -10.71 28.68 4.09
N LYS A 670 -11.49 29.55 3.45
CA LYS A 670 -10.99 30.54 2.48
C LYS A 670 -11.10 31.96 3.02
N LYS A 671 -11.96 32.16 4.02
CA LYS A 671 -12.22 33.45 4.65
C LYS A 671 -12.12 33.30 6.17
N VAL A 672 -11.54 34.29 6.82
CA VAL A 672 -11.40 34.30 8.28
C VAL A 672 -11.93 35.61 8.84
N LEU A 673 -12.93 35.53 9.72
CA LEU A 673 -13.46 36.66 10.47
C LEU A 673 -12.62 36.84 11.74
N LEU A 674 -11.95 37.98 11.87
CA LEU A 674 -10.92 38.19 12.89
C LEU A 674 -11.05 39.56 13.60
N PRO A 675 -10.84 39.65 14.93
CA PRO A 675 -10.79 40.92 15.63
C PRO A 675 -9.69 41.83 15.07
N MET A 676 -9.95 43.13 14.91
CA MET A 676 -8.94 44.11 14.53
C MET A 676 -7.75 44.15 15.50
N THR A 677 -7.99 43.82 16.78
CA THR A 677 -6.93 43.71 17.80
C THR A 677 -5.93 42.57 17.53
N SER A 678 -6.26 41.63 16.65
CA SER A 678 -5.37 40.54 16.22
C SER A 678 -4.41 40.95 15.11
N ALA A 679 -4.62 42.09 14.46
CA ALA A 679 -3.77 42.56 13.37
C ALA A 679 -2.30 42.78 13.82
N ALA A 680 -2.09 43.11 15.10
CA ALA A 680 -0.75 43.25 15.67
C ALA A 680 0.07 41.95 15.66
N ASP A 681 -0.58 40.78 15.61
CA ASP A 681 0.08 39.47 15.65
C ASP A 681 0.43 38.95 14.26
N PHE A 682 0.10 39.66 13.19
CA PHE A 682 0.36 39.21 11.82
C PHE A 682 1.85 39.02 11.53
N GLY A 683 2.72 39.74 12.23
CA GLY A 683 4.16 39.54 12.17
C GLY A 683 4.63 38.15 12.63
N THR A 684 3.77 37.39 13.33
CA THR A 684 4.04 36.01 13.76
C THR A 684 3.55 34.96 12.76
N VAL A 685 2.78 35.37 11.75
CA VAL A 685 2.13 34.47 10.79
C VAL A 685 2.95 34.39 9.50
N PRO A 686 3.27 33.20 8.98
CA PRO A 686 3.93 33.03 7.69
C PRO A 686 3.16 33.70 6.54
N SER A 687 3.88 34.30 5.58
CA SER A 687 3.28 35.05 4.47
C SER A 687 2.48 34.18 3.51
N ASP A 688 2.89 32.92 3.32
CA ASP A 688 2.16 31.94 2.51
C ASP A 688 0.81 31.57 3.13
N LEU A 689 0.77 31.46 4.47
CA LEU A 689 -0.45 31.19 5.22
C LEU A 689 -1.40 32.38 5.16
N LEU A 690 -0.92 33.61 5.33
CA LEU A 690 -1.73 34.82 5.16
C LEU A 690 -2.30 34.94 3.74
N GLY A 691 -1.49 34.60 2.72
CA GLY A 691 -1.92 34.62 1.32
C GLY A 691 -3.01 33.61 0.96
N SER A 692 -3.28 32.62 1.83
CA SER A 692 -4.32 31.61 1.59
C SER A 692 -5.74 32.06 1.97
N PHE A 693 -5.88 33.20 2.65
CA PHE A 693 -7.17 33.67 3.16
C PHE A 693 -7.56 35.06 2.66
N THR A 694 -8.86 35.29 2.54
CA THR A 694 -9.41 36.65 2.65
C THR A 694 -9.74 36.94 4.12
N ILE A 695 -8.96 37.83 4.74
CA ILE A 695 -9.20 38.24 6.13
C ILE A 695 -10.28 39.32 6.18
N ILE A 696 -11.27 39.12 7.06
CA ILE A 696 -12.38 40.03 7.30
C ILE A 696 -12.26 40.54 8.74
N PHE A 697 -11.85 41.80 8.91
CA PHE A 697 -11.68 42.38 10.24
C PHE A 697 -13.00 42.90 10.82
N TYR A 698 -13.17 42.83 12.14
CA TYR A 698 -14.24 43.52 12.86
C TYR A 698 -13.73 44.20 14.14
N ASN A 699 -14.38 45.30 14.54
CA ASN A 699 -14.07 46.07 15.74
C ASN A 699 -15.11 45.86 16.85
N THR A 700 -16.38 45.64 16.47
CA THR A 700 -17.47 45.36 17.41
C THR A 700 -18.17 44.03 17.08
N ILE A 701 -18.95 43.52 18.04
CA ILE A 701 -19.70 42.27 17.90
C ILE A 701 -20.79 42.38 16.82
N GLU A 702 -21.40 43.55 16.69
CA GLU A 702 -22.43 43.86 15.69
C GLU A 702 -21.80 43.91 14.29
N GLU A 703 -20.61 44.51 14.17
CA GLU A 703 -19.85 44.54 12.91
C GLU A 703 -19.45 43.11 12.47
N ALA A 704 -19.08 42.24 13.41
CA ALA A 704 -18.85 40.83 13.12
C ALA A 704 -20.09 40.15 12.53
N ALA A 705 -21.29 40.46 13.01
CA ALA A 705 -22.54 39.91 12.46
C ALA A 705 -22.82 40.37 11.03
N PHE A 706 -22.68 41.67 10.74
CA PHE A 706 -22.89 42.19 9.40
C PHE A 706 -21.90 41.57 8.40
N LYS A 707 -20.62 41.54 8.75
CA LYS A 707 -19.55 41.00 7.91
C LYS A 707 -19.65 39.49 7.71
N ALA A 708 -20.02 38.74 8.76
CA ALA A 708 -20.24 37.29 8.65
C ALA A 708 -21.37 36.92 7.69
N LEU A 709 -22.36 37.80 7.51
CA LEU A 709 -23.50 37.63 6.61
C LEU A 709 -23.30 38.29 5.23
N GLY A 710 -22.11 38.86 4.96
CA GLY A 710 -21.79 39.50 3.69
C GLY A 710 -22.49 40.84 3.47
N VAL A 711 -22.87 41.53 4.55
CA VAL A 711 -23.39 42.90 4.51
C VAL A 711 -22.21 43.86 4.74
N GLU A 712 -21.97 44.77 3.79
CA GLU A 712 -20.92 45.80 3.86
C GLU A 712 -21.23 46.92 4.86
#